data_AF-A0A0B7J485-F1
#
_entry.id   AF-A0A0B7J485-F1
#
_cell.length_a   1.000
_cell.length_b   1.000
_cell.length_c   1.000
_cell.angle_alpha   90.00
_cell.angle_beta   90.00
_cell.angle_gamma   90.00
#
_symmetry.space_group_name_H-M   'P 1'
#
loop_
_entity.id
_entity.type
_entity.pdbx_description
1 polymer ?
#
loop_
_entity_poly.entity_id
_entity_poly.type
_entity_poly.pdbx_seq_one_letter_code
_entity_poly.pdbx_strand_id
1 'polypeptide(L)'
;MQNIDLISEEEAKKLLEELADKIAAYNHAYYIEDNPLVSDAEYDQLFNTNLKLDQKFPHLILENSPSKKVGAKIANKFAKVTHQAPILSLSNAFDEQDVRDFVDRIKNFLRLDEFVPIFCEPKIDGLSFSAIYKDGLLTMGATRGDGYVGEDITANIKTIKNFPHKIDNALEFLEVRGEIYIEKQDFLNLNKEQEEQGRDKFANPRNAAAGSLRQLDASITAQRPLKYFVYSGGVTEQNLASSQDQLLTKLKEFGFSVNEISKLAYSEEEIFAFYEYLKTNRENLPYEIDGVVYKLNDFALQNRMGFIARSPRFATAHKFPAIIGQTKLLSITVQVGRTGTLTPVAELEPIEIGGVTVSRATLHNFQEIMRKDVRIGDYVFLQRAGDVIPQITGVDFDKRPNDTATFDTPLFCPSCNSKLHYVPEDIIIRCDNGLNCPAQNYERIRHFVSKNAMDIEGLGRKQVEFLIDKGLISNPFDIFFLKEKNDSSLTKLENMDGWGKKSVENLFKNIEKSKNVSLPRFIYALGIRHIGEQNAKLLAREFGSYANFIAQMGLLSKNDSDIYQKLNDLEGIGYKILVDIIDFFDIKENIELIKKLGEILNIEDYKETREQSSLTGKRVVFTGSLPTISRAEAKATAEKFGAKVAASVSSNTDLVVAGVDAGSKLKKAKELGIKIIDEEEWLTLIKMFKTMNKEMESQVVIYQDENGEVNVEVKIIDETVWLSLNQIAELFARDKSVISRHLKNIFKEQELEEKAVVAFFATTAADGKTYQVEYYNLDAIISVGYRVNSKRGIAFRKWATNLLKEYLIKGYSINQDKITQKKLNNLQQTVELLTNTLINQNLVNSTGQELINLIRNYSKTWEILVKYDEDKLNPPTKLQAETNGLLSYQESLEAIKKLKQELGKQKDAEISNLFGAERDNSFKGILGNIDQTFDGKSLYNSAEEKAAHLLYFIIKDHPFSDGNKRIGCLLFLLYLTKATIGLKNIGVSAMTSLALLIAESDPIQKELMINLIMNLIND
;
A
#
# COMPACT_ATOMS: atom_id res chain seq x y z
N MET A 1 -35.84 -7.67 -38.55
CA MET A 1 -34.39 -7.41 -38.48
C MET A 1 -33.70 -8.46 -39.30
N GLN A 2 -32.90 -8.07 -40.29
CA GLN A 2 -32.03 -9.00 -41.02
C GLN A 2 -31.06 -9.67 -40.05
N ASN A 3 -30.75 -10.95 -40.27
CA ASN A 3 -29.75 -11.64 -39.49
C ASN A 3 -28.37 -11.08 -39.84
N ILE A 4 -27.77 -10.30 -38.93
CA ILE A 4 -26.47 -9.63 -39.10
C ILE A 4 -25.37 -10.64 -39.45
N ASP A 5 -25.54 -11.91 -39.07
CA ASP A 5 -24.58 -12.97 -39.36
C ASP A 5 -24.53 -13.36 -40.85
N LEU A 6 -25.57 -13.07 -41.64
CA LEU A 6 -25.70 -13.46 -43.05
C LEU A 6 -25.66 -12.28 -44.04
N ILE A 7 -25.38 -11.06 -43.56
CA ILE A 7 -25.33 -9.85 -44.41
C ILE A 7 -24.08 -9.85 -45.32
N SER A 8 -24.24 -9.48 -46.59
CA SER A 8 -23.13 -9.28 -47.52
C SER A 8 -22.38 -7.98 -47.24
N GLU A 9 -21.14 -7.87 -47.74
CA GLU A 9 -20.29 -6.68 -47.53
C GLU A 9 -20.89 -5.40 -48.13
N GLU A 10 -21.56 -5.52 -49.29
CA GLU A 10 -22.21 -4.40 -49.97
C GLU A 10 -23.47 -3.92 -49.23
N GLU A 11 -24.24 -4.85 -48.66
CA GLU A 11 -25.38 -4.54 -47.79
C GLU A 11 -24.94 -3.95 -46.45
N ALA A 12 -23.84 -4.45 -45.87
CA ALA A 12 -23.27 -3.94 -44.63
C ALA A 12 -22.81 -2.49 -44.78
N LYS A 13 -22.15 -2.14 -45.89
CA LYS A 13 -21.74 -0.77 -46.18
C LYS A 13 -22.93 0.20 -46.22
N LYS A 14 -23.98 -0.16 -46.96
CA LYS A 14 -25.19 0.67 -47.06
C LYS A 14 -25.90 0.83 -45.71
N LEU A 15 -25.96 -0.25 -44.93
CA LEU A 15 -26.58 -0.22 -43.61
C LEU A 15 -25.76 0.61 -42.60
N LEU A 16 -24.43 0.57 -42.67
CA LEU A 16 -23.55 1.43 -41.86
C LEU A 16 -23.74 2.91 -42.17
N GLU A 17 -23.89 3.29 -43.44
CA GLU A 17 -24.20 4.67 -43.84
C GLU A 17 -25.56 5.12 -43.27
N GLU A 18 -26.60 4.31 -43.41
CA GLU A 18 -27.94 4.61 -42.87
C GLU A 18 -27.99 4.70 -41.34
N LEU A 19 -27.24 3.84 -40.64
CA LEU A 19 -27.16 3.85 -39.17
C LEU A 19 -26.41 5.07 -38.66
N ALA A 20 -25.30 5.44 -39.30
CA ALA A 20 -24.52 6.61 -38.93
C ALA A 20 -25.36 7.90 -39.03
N ASP A 21 -26.14 8.05 -40.10
CA ASP A 21 -27.01 9.21 -40.31
C ASP A 21 -28.15 9.28 -39.29
N LYS A 22 -28.81 8.14 -39.02
CA LYS A 22 -29.89 8.07 -38.00
C LYS A 22 -29.38 8.38 -36.61
N ILE A 23 -28.25 7.80 -36.21
CA ILE A 23 -27.66 8.03 -34.89
C ILE A 23 -27.20 9.50 -34.76
N ALA A 24 -26.65 10.09 -35.81
CA ALA A 24 -26.29 11.52 -35.80
C ALA A 24 -27.52 12.43 -35.65
N ALA A 25 -28.60 12.15 -36.38
CA ALA A 25 -29.86 12.89 -36.27
C ALA A 25 -30.48 12.76 -34.87
N TYR A 26 -30.49 11.57 -34.28
CA TYR A 26 -31.00 11.35 -32.93
C TYR A 26 -30.15 12.00 -31.86
N ASN A 27 -28.82 12.01 -32.01
CA ASN A 27 -27.93 12.75 -31.12
C ASN A 27 -28.19 14.26 -31.19
N HIS A 28 -28.40 14.83 -32.39
CA HIS A 28 -28.73 16.26 -32.53
C HIS A 28 -30.04 16.59 -31.81
N ALA A 29 -31.10 15.80 -32.05
CA ALA A 29 -32.40 16.02 -31.43
C ALA A 29 -32.37 15.84 -29.89
N TYR A 30 -31.60 14.87 -29.39
CA TYR A 30 -31.46 14.60 -27.96
C TYR A 30 -30.60 15.66 -27.24
N TYR A 31 -29.44 16.01 -27.79
CA TYR A 31 -28.44 16.85 -27.10
C TYR A 31 -28.52 18.35 -27.41
N ILE A 32 -29.07 18.74 -28.57
CA ILE A 32 -29.14 20.15 -28.99
C ILE A 32 -30.57 20.68 -28.89
N GLU A 33 -31.56 19.87 -29.27
CA GLU A 33 -32.96 20.29 -29.32
C GLU A 33 -33.78 19.88 -28.09
N ASP A 34 -33.19 19.08 -27.18
CA ASP A 34 -33.83 18.53 -25.97
C ASP A 34 -35.19 17.84 -26.26
N ASN A 35 -35.29 17.21 -27.43
CA ASN A 35 -36.50 16.59 -27.96
C ASN A 35 -36.19 15.20 -28.55
N PRO A 36 -36.08 14.14 -27.72
CA PRO A 36 -35.71 12.82 -28.18
C PRO A 36 -36.73 12.26 -29.19
N LEU A 37 -36.24 11.92 -30.39
CA LEU A 37 -37.08 11.38 -31.47
C LEU A 37 -37.37 9.87 -31.33
N VAL A 38 -36.59 9.16 -30.51
CA VAL A 38 -36.71 7.73 -30.25
C VAL A 38 -36.46 7.44 -28.77
N SER A 39 -36.90 6.28 -28.30
CA SER A 39 -36.60 5.83 -26.95
C SER A 39 -35.15 5.39 -26.77
N ASP A 40 -34.61 5.47 -25.55
CA ASP A 40 -33.23 5.02 -25.25
C ASP A 40 -32.96 3.57 -25.68
N ALA A 41 -33.96 2.70 -25.55
CA ALA A 41 -33.85 1.29 -25.95
C ALA A 41 -33.70 1.12 -27.47
N GLU A 42 -34.41 1.93 -28.26
CA GLU A 42 -34.31 1.92 -29.73
C GLU A 42 -32.98 2.52 -30.19
N TYR A 43 -32.54 3.60 -29.53
CA TYR A 43 -31.22 4.19 -29.77
C TYR A 43 -30.10 3.17 -29.51
N ASP A 44 -30.12 2.52 -28.34
CA ASP A 44 -29.14 1.50 -27.96
C ASP A 44 -29.14 0.33 -28.94
N GLN A 45 -30.31 -0.06 -29.46
CA GLN A 45 -30.41 -1.14 -30.44
C GLN A 45 -29.73 -0.78 -31.77
N LEU A 46 -29.91 0.45 -32.26
CA LEU A 46 -29.27 0.95 -33.48
C LEU A 46 -27.76 1.10 -33.29
N PHE A 47 -27.34 1.65 -32.15
CA PHE A 47 -25.93 1.82 -31.78
C PHE A 47 -25.21 0.47 -31.66
N ASN A 48 -25.82 -0.50 -30.98
CA ASN A 48 -25.26 -1.86 -30.87
C ASN A 48 -25.24 -2.60 -32.21
N THR A 49 -26.19 -2.34 -33.10
CA THR A 49 -26.20 -2.89 -34.46
C THR A 49 -25.02 -2.32 -35.27
N ASN A 50 -24.76 -1.02 -35.18
CA ASN A 50 -23.60 -0.39 -35.80
C ASN A 50 -22.28 -0.97 -35.28
N LEU A 51 -22.14 -1.12 -33.95
CA LEU A 51 -20.94 -1.73 -33.34
C LEU A 51 -20.69 -3.16 -33.81
N LYS A 52 -21.74 -3.98 -33.94
CA LYS A 52 -21.61 -5.36 -34.46
C LYS A 52 -21.15 -5.39 -35.91
N LEU A 53 -21.60 -4.44 -36.74
CA LEU A 53 -21.17 -4.31 -38.12
C LEU A 53 -19.72 -3.81 -38.22
N ASP A 54 -19.33 -2.84 -37.38
CA ASP A 54 -17.94 -2.35 -37.29
C ASP A 54 -16.97 -3.47 -36.86
N GLN A 55 -17.39 -4.33 -35.93
CA GLN A 55 -16.60 -5.50 -35.50
C GLN A 55 -16.48 -6.57 -36.61
N LYS A 56 -17.55 -6.77 -37.39
CA LYS A 56 -17.57 -7.79 -38.45
C LYS A 56 -16.84 -7.33 -39.71
N PHE A 57 -16.86 -6.03 -40.02
CA PHE A 57 -16.21 -5.44 -41.19
C PHE A 57 -15.30 -4.25 -40.81
N PRO A 58 -14.13 -4.49 -40.17
CA PRO A 58 -13.27 -3.43 -39.65
C PRO A 58 -12.74 -2.46 -40.73
N HIS A 59 -12.65 -2.90 -41.99
CA HIS A 59 -12.23 -2.07 -43.12
C HIS A 59 -13.34 -1.17 -43.69
N LEU A 60 -14.59 -1.35 -43.26
CA LEU A 60 -15.74 -0.53 -43.67
C LEU A 60 -16.12 0.56 -42.64
N ILE A 61 -15.37 0.70 -41.54
CA ILE A 61 -15.67 1.67 -40.48
C ILE A 61 -15.59 3.10 -41.02
N LEU A 62 -16.75 3.74 -41.17
CA LEU A 62 -16.90 5.12 -41.63
C LEU A 62 -16.20 6.12 -40.68
N GLU A 63 -15.73 7.27 -41.19
CA GLU A 63 -15.12 8.32 -40.35
C GLU A 63 -16.10 8.92 -39.34
N ASN A 64 -17.37 9.04 -39.71
CA ASN A 64 -18.45 9.51 -38.84
C ASN A 64 -19.07 8.41 -37.98
N SER A 65 -18.49 7.19 -37.95
CA SER A 65 -19.04 6.08 -37.18
C SER A 65 -19.12 6.42 -35.68
N PRO A 66 -20.23 6.06 -35.01
CA PRO A 66 -20.36 6.19 -33.56
C PRO A 66 -19.26 5.49 -32.75
N SER A 67 -18.58 4.47 -33.33
CA SER A 67 -17.45 3.78 -32.68
C SER A 67 -16.14 4.59 -32.67
N LYS A 68 -15.99 5.57 -33.60
CA LYS A 68 -14.83 6.49 -33.65
C LYS A 68 -15.07 7.78 -32.87
N LYS A 69 -16.32 8.23 -32.75
CA LYS A 69 -16.69 9.35 -31.88
C LYS A 69 -16.85 8.80 -30.47
N VAL A 70 -15.78 8.85 -29.68
CA VAL A 70 -15.80 8.53 -28.24
C VAL A 70 -16.71 9.53 -27.51
N GLY A 71 -18.01 9.30 -27.57
CA GLY A 71 -18.98 9.79 -26.60
C GLY A 71 -19.05 8.77 -25.49
N ALA A 72 -18.33 9.04 -24.40
CA ALA A 72 -18.36 8.19 -23.22
C ALA A 72 -19.82 7.99 -22.80
N LYS A 73 -20.21 6.73 -22.58
CA LYS A 73 -21.44 6.38 -21.86
C LYS A 73 -21.42 7.20 -20.56
N ILE A 74 -22.33 8.18 -20.41
CA ILE A 74 -22.39 9.02 -19.22
C ILE A 74 -22.55 8.08 -18.03
N ALA A 75 -21.56 8.09 -17.13
CA ALA A 75 -21.59 7.21 -15.98
C ALA A 75 -22.74 7.64 -15.06
N ASN A 76 -23.59 6.70 -14.63
CA ASN A 76 -24.68 7.03 -13.70
C ASN A 76 -24.15 7.39 -12.29
N LYS A 77 -22.91 7.01 -11.96
CA LYS A 77 -22.19 7.29 -10.71
C LYS A 77 -20.68 7.20 -10.95
N PHE A 78 -19.89 7.92 -10.15
CA PHE A 78 -18.44 7.74 -10.10
C PHE A 78 -18.06 6.36 -9.54
N ALA A 79 -17.07 5.72 -10.16
CA ALA A 79 -16.46 4.50 -9.61
C ALA A 79 -15.66 4.82 -8.35
N LYS A 80 -15.57 3.87 -7.41
CA LYS A 80 -14.74 4.01 -6.21
C LYS A 80 -13.32 3.52 -6.51
N VAL A 81 -12.32 4.25 -6.05
CA VAL A 81 -10.90 3.92 -6.22
C VAL A 81 -10.25 3.81 -4.84
N THR A 82 -9.61 2.67 -4.55
CA THR A 82 -8.80 2.52 -3.34
C THR A 82 -7.41 3.09 -3.58
N HIS A 83 -6.98 4.02 -2.72
CA HIS A 83 -5.63 4.59 -2.78
C HIS A 83 -4.59 3.56 -2.33
N GLN A 84 -3.48 3.44 -3.05
CA GLN A 84 -2.40 2.50 -2.69
C GLN A 84 -1.73 2.88 -1.36
N ALA A 85 -1.56 4.18 -1.13
CA ALA A 85 -1.18 4.73 0.17
C ALA A 85 -2.25 5.74 0.64
N PRO A 86 -2.59 5.82 1.93
CA PRO A 86 -3.60 6.75 2.41
C PRO A 86 -3.27 8.22 2.09
N ILE A 87 -4.30 9.00 1.76
CA ILE A 87 -4.24 10.46 1.61
C ILE A 87 -4.75 11.09 2.91
N LEU A 88 -3.81 11.40 3.81
CA LEU A 88 -4.09 11.87 5.17
C LEU A 88 -4.35 13.39 5.23
N SER A 89 -4.89 13.86 6.35
CA SER A 89 -5.01 15.29 6.67
C SER A 89 -3.70 15.83 7.24
N LEU A 90 -3.60 17.15 7.41
CA LEU A 90 -2.53 17.79 8.19
C LEU A 90 -3.02 18.12 9.61
N SER A 91 -2.09 18.17 10.57
CA SER A 91 -2.35 18.85 11.86
C SER A 91 -2.46 20.35 11.63
N ASN A 92 -3.14 21.06 12.54
CA ASN A 92 -3.27 22.52 12.45
C ASN A 92 -2.39 23.19 13.51
N ALA A 93 -1.85 24.35 13.14
CA ALA A 93 -1.29 25.37 14.01
C ALA A 93 -2.09 26.66 13.79
N PHE A 94 -2.38 27.41 14.85
CA PHE A 94 -3.19 28.63 14.79
C PHE A 94 -2.41 29.89 15.21
N ASP A 95 -1.29 29.70 15.90
CA ASP A 95 -0.40 30.79 16.30
C ASP A 95 1.09 30.39 16.14
N GLU A 96 1.98 31.35 16.39
CA GLU A 96 3.42 31.12 16.29
C GLU A 96 3.93 30.05 17.28
N GLN A 97 3.34 29.96 18.47
CA GLN A 97 3.78 29.02 19.49
C GLN A 97 3.50 27.57 19.04
N ASP A 98 2.34 27.31 18.44
CA ASP A 98 2.02 26.01 17.84
C ASP A 98 3.08 25.56 16.80
N VAL A 99 3.65 26.51 16.05
CA VAL A 99 4.68 26.27 15.03
C VAL A 99 6.04 26.02 15.68
N ARG A 100 6.41 26.76 16.72
CA ARG A 100 7.62 26.49 17.51
C ARG A 100 7.56 25.10 18.15
N ASP A 101 6.43 24.77 18.75
CA ASP A 101 6.17 23.44 19.32
C ASP A 101 6.27 22.34 18.25
N PHE A 102 5.85 22.62 17.01
CA PHE A 102 6.03 21.69 15.89
C PHE A 102 7.51 21.47 15.55
N VAL A 103 8.29 22.52 15.42
CA VAL A 103 9.74 22.45 15.15
C VAL A 103 10.46 21.72 16.29
N ASP A 104 10.14 22.05 17.54
CA ASP A 104 10.71 21.41 18.72
C ASP A 104 10.34 19.93 18.82
N ARG A 105 9.10 19.56 18.47
CA ARG A 105 8.72 18.14 18.38
C ARG A 105 9.55 17.38 17.36
N ILE A 106 9.88 17.98 16.21
CA ILE A 106 10.77 17.35 15.21
C ILE A 106 12.17 17.14 15.80
N LYS A 107 12.77 18.20 16.37
CA LYS A 107 14.11 18.13 16.98
C LYS A 107 14.17 17.08 18.09
N ASN A 108 13.21 17.09 19.00
CA ASN A 108 13.14 16.18 20.14
C ASN A 108 12.88 14.71 19.72
N PHE A 109 12.02 14.49 18.72
CA PHE A 109 11.71 13.14 18.24
C PHE A 109 12.91 12.51 17.53
N LEU A 110 13.60 13.28 16.68
CA LEU A 110 14.74 12.80 15.87
C LEU A 110 16.09 12.90 16.58
N ARG A 111 16.14 13.57 17.75
CA ARG A 111 17.36 13.90 18.51
C ARG A 111 18.36 14.70 17.71
N LEU A 112 17.91 15.85 17.23
CA LEU A 112 18.72 16.76 16.45
C LEU A 112 19.12 17.95 17.33
N ASP A 113 20.40 18.28 17.33
CA ASP A 113 20.94 19.44 18.05
C ASP A 113 20.74 20.75 17.25
N GLU A 114 20.58 20.65 15.93
CA GLU A 114 20.45 21.77 15.02
C GLU A 114 19.07 21.84 14.36
N PHE A 115 18.72 23.04 13.86
CA PHE A 115 17.53 23.24 13.06
C PHE A 115 17.67 22.51 11.71
N VAL A 116 16.62 21.81 11.29
CA VAL A 116 16.56 21.12 10.00
C VAL A 116 15.68 21.90 9.02
N PRO A 117 16.07 22.01 7.74
CA PRO A 117 15.31 22.79 6.76
C PRO A 117 13.84 22.36 6.66
N ILE A 118 12.95 23.36 6.66
CA ILE A 118 11.51 23.19 6.54
C ILE A 118 11.06 23.76 5.19
N PHE A 119 10.44 22.92 4.38
CA PHE A 119 9.80 23.33 3.14
C PHE A 119 8.47 24.02 3.45
N CYS A 120 8.31 25.25 2.99
CA CYS A 120 7.15 26.10 3.23
C CYS A 120 6.40 26.33 1.92
N GLU A 121 5.10 26.04 1.89
CA GLU A 121 4.26 26.21 0.69
C GLU A 121 2.90 26.84 1.03
N PRO A 122 2.29 27.63 0.12
CA PRO A 122 0.94 28.15 0.34
C PRO A 122 -0.07 27.02 0.46
N LYS A 123 -0.97 27.09 1.46
CA LYS A 123 -2.03 26.10 1.62
C LYS A 123 -3.21 26.47 0.71
N ILE A 124 -3.23 25.87 -0.48
CA ILE A 124 -4.27 26.09 -1.49
C ILE A 124 -5.64 25.64 -0.95
N ASP A 125 -6.66 26.49 -1.11
CA ASP A 125 -8.03 26.16 -0.71
C ASP A 125 -8.80 25.55 -1.89
N GLY A 126 -8.71 24.23 -2.04
CA GLY A 126 -9.27 23.51 -3.17
C GLY A 126 -9.78 22.10 -2.84
N LEU A 127 -9.66 21.21 -3.83
CA LEU A 127 -9.97 19.79 -3.70
C LEU A 127 -8.73 18.95 -4.02
N SER A 128 -8.31 18.14 -3.05
CA SER A 128 -7.18 17.23 -3.22
C SER A 128 -7.47 16.10 -4.20
N PHE A 129 -6.49 15.78 -5.05
CA PHE A 129 -6.51 14.68 -6.01
C PHE A 129 -5.25 13.81 -5.92
N SER A 130 -5.35 12.60 -6.44
CA SER A 130 -4.24 11.72 -6.77
C SER A 130 -4.33 11.32 -8.24
N ALA A 131 -3.20 11.30 -8.95
CA ALA A 131 -3.08 10.90 -10.34
C ALA A 131 -1.98 9.84 -10.48
N ILE A 132 -2.30 8.73 -11.14
CA ILE A 132 -1.43 7.58 -11.33
C ILE A 132 -1.03 7.47 -12.79
N TYR A 133 0.28 7.40 -13.00
CA TYR A 133 0.91 7.20 -14.29
C TYR A 133 1.53 5.82 -14.33
N LYS A 134 1.29 5.10 -15.42
CA LYS A 134 1.98 3.85 -15.73
C LYS A 134 2.68 3.98 -17.06
N ASP A 135 3.96 3.64 -17.12
CA ASP A 135 4.82 3.84 -18.29
C ASP A 135 4.72 5.28 -18.85
N GLY A 136 4.61 6.25 -17.93
CA GLY A 136 4.43 7.67 -18.26
C GLY A 136 3.04 8.07 -18.77
N LEU A 137 2.07 7.17 -18.90
CA LEU A 137 0.70 7.50 -19.33
C LEU A 137 -0.24 7.65 -18.14
N LEU A 138 -1.07 8.70 -18.14
CA LEU A 138 -2.10 8.89 -17.11
C LEU A 138 -3.15 7.78 -17.21
N THR A 139 -3.14 6.88 -16.23
CA THR A 139 -4.03 5.73 -16.18
C THR A 139 -5.21 5.94 -15.24
N MET A 140 -5.03 6.68 -14.14
CA MET A 140 -6.10 6.89 -13.16
C MET A 140 -5.97 8.25 -12.48
N GLY A 141 -7.11 8.88 -12.21
CA GLY A 141 -7.24 10.06 -11.36
C GLY A 141 -8.31 9.80 -10.30
N ALA A 142 -8.05 10.18 -9.05
CA ALA A 142 -8.97 9.95 -7.95
C ALA A 142 -9.08 11.16 -7.01
N THR A 143 -10.28 11.43 -6.49
CA THR A 143 -10.45 12.36 -5.37
C THR A 143 -9.93 11.75 -4.07
N ARG A 144 -9.68 12.58 -3.05
CA ARG A 144 -9.30 12.08 -1.72
C ARG A 144 -10.32 11.14 -1.09
N GLY A 145 -11.62 11.45 -1.19
CA GLY A 145 -12.68 10.72 -0.50
C GLY A 145 -12.51 10.70 1.02
N ASP A 146 -12.48 9.51 1.64
CA ASP A 146 -12.22 9.36 3.09
C ASP A 146 -10.72 9.24 3.43
N GLY A 147 -9.84 9.34 2.43
CA GLY A 147 -8.40 9.17 2.56
C GLY A 147 -7.91 7.75 2.23
N TYR A 148 -8.80 6.75 2.21
CA TYR A 148 -8.49 5.39 1.77
C TYR A 148 -9.18 5.06 0.45
N VAL A 149 -10.41 5.52 0.28
CA VAL A 149 -11.21 5.31 -0.93
C VAL A 149 -11.70 6.66 -1.45
N GLY A 150 -11.34 6.93 -2.70
CA GLY A 150 -11.72 8.09 -3.51
C GLY A 150 -12.78 7.77 -4.57
N GLU A 151 -13.13 8.79 -5.34
CA GLU A 151 -13.95 8.69 -6.55
C GLU A 151 -13.06 8.80 -7.79
N ASP A 152 -13.26 7.95 -8.80
CA ASP A 152 -12.58 8.00 -10.09
C ASP A 152 -12.97 9.28 -10.85
N ILE A 153 -12.01 10.16 -11.08
CA ILE A 153 -12.15 11.42 -11.82
C ILE A 153 -11.19 11.46 -13.01
N THR A 154 -10.79 10.30 -13.54
CA THR A 154 -9.80 10.19 -14.61
C THR A 154 -10.22 10.95 -15.86
N ALA A 155 -11.49 10.87 -16.25
CA ALA A 155 -12.02 11.59 -17.40
C ALA A 155 -12.03 13.11 -17.16
N ASN A 156 -12.42 13.55 -15.96
CA ASN A 156 -12.51 14.96 -15.58
C ASN A 156 -11.14 15.62 -15.44
N ILE A 157 -10.15 14.92 -14.85
CA ILE A 157 -8.78 15.44 -14.75
C ILE A 157 -8.17 15.67 -16.14
N LYS A 158 -8.47 14.80 -17.11
CA LYS A 158 -7.98 14.94 -18.49
C LYS A 158 -8.51 16.19 -19.21
N THR A 159 -9.53 16.86 -18.67
CA THR A 159 -10.04 18.11 -19.27
C THR A 159 -9.42 19.36 -18.65
N ILE A 160 -8.63 19.22 -17.59
CA ILE A 160 -7.97 20.35 -16.94
C ILE A 160 -6.83 20.84 -17.84
N LYS A 161 -6.81 22.14 -18.12
CA LYS A 161 -5.82 22.75 -18.99
C LYS A 161 -4.41 22.53 -18.44
N ASN A 162 -3.47 22.14 -19.32
CA ASN A 162 -2.07 21.86 -18.99
C ASN A 162 -1.85 20.71 -17.98
N PHE A 163 -2.81 19.80 -17.80
CA PHE A 163 -2.59 18.58 -17.05
C PHE A 163 -1.82 17.56 -17.92
N PRO A 164 -0.64 17.06 -17.51
CA PRO A 164 0.11 16.11 -18.33
C PRO A 164 -0.63 14.79 -18.50
N HIS A 165 -0.99 14.42 -19.73
CA HIS A 165 -1.56 13.07 -20.00
C HIS A 165 -0.47 12.03 -20.24
N LYS A 166 0.70 12.51 -20.66
CA LYS A 166 1.91 11.74 -20.86
C LYS A 166 3.07 12.48 -20.22
N ILE A 167 3.94 11.75 -19.57
CA ILE A 167 5.20 12.22 -19.00
C ILE A 167 6.32 11.48 -19.73
N ASP A 168 7.31 12.23 -20.21
CA ASP A 168 8.49 11.65 -20.85
C ASP A 168 9.54 11.22 -19.80
N ASN A 169 10.25 10.13 -20.05
CA ASN A 169 11.24 9.53 -19.12
C ASN A 169 10.67 9.20 -17.72
N ALA A 170 9.40 8.85 -17.64
CA ALA A 170 8.74 8.48 -16.40
C ALA A 170 9.09 7.04 -15.95
N LEU A 171 9.00 6.80 -14.64
CA LEU A 171 9.05 5.46 -14.06
C LEU A 171 7.89 4.60 -14.58
N GLU A 172 8.03 3.28 -14.48
CA GLU A 172 6.94 2.32 -14.76
C GLU A 172 5.70 2.63 -13.93
N PHE A 173 5.87 3.10 -12.69
CA PHE A 173 4.78 3.57 -11.83
C PHE A 173 5.10 4.89 -11.10
N LEU A 174 4.18 5.85 -11.19
CA LEU A 174 4.25 7.13 -10.48
C LEU A 174 2.86 7.60 -10.02
N GLU A 175 2.69 7.77 -8.70
CA GLU A 175 1.56 8.52 -8.13
C GLU A 175 1.96 9.97 -7.81
N VAL A 176 1.17 10.94 -8.28
CA VAL A 176 1.33 12.38 -8.00
C VAL A 176 0.08 12.90 -7.30
N ARG A 177 0.27 13.73 -6.27
CA ARG A 177 -0.81 14.33 -5.48
C ARG A 177 -0.76 15.84 -5.55
N GLY A 178 -1.93 16.44 -5.56
CA GLY A 178 -2.07 17.88 -5.70
C GLY A 178 -3.44 18.39 -5.27
N GLU A 179 -3.63 19.69 -5.47
CA GLU A 179 -4.88 20.40 -5.20
C GLU A 179 -5.42 21.01 -6.50
N ILE A 180 -6.70 20.77 -6.79
CA ILE A 180 -7.43 21.42 -7.88
C ILE A 180 -8.20 22.62 -7.31
N TYR A 181 -8.11 23.76 -7.98
CA TYR A 181 -8.70 25.02 -7.55
C TYR A 181 -9.25 25.83 -8.73
N ILE A 182 -9.97 26.91 -8.41
CA ILE A 182 -10.40 27.93 -9.37
C ILE A 182 -9.85 29.28 -8.90
N GLU A 183 -9.34 30.09 -9.82
CA GLU A 183 -8.85 31.44 -9.49
C GLU A 183 -10.00 32.37 -9.12
N LYS A 184 -9.71 33.41 -8.32
CA LYS A 184 -10.71 34.35 -7.80
C LYS A 184 -11.52 34.99 -8.93
N GLN A 185 -10.85 35.46 -9.99
CA GLN A 185 -11.53 36.10 -11.12
C GLN A 185 -12.38 35.10 -11.93
N ASP A 186 -11.84 33.89 -12.15
CA ASP A 186 -12.54 32.81 -12.85
C ASP A 186 -13.79 32.36 -12.07
N PHE A 187 -13.72 32.32 -10.75
CA PHE A 187 -14.86 32.04 -9.86
C PHE A 187 -15.95 33.11 -9.95
N LEU A 188 -15.57 34.40 -9.96
CA LEU A 188 -16.52 35.49 -10.13
C LEU A 188 -17.24 35.41 -11.49
N ASN A 189 -16.50 35.12 -12.56
CA ASN A 189 -17.06 34.92 -13.90
C ASN A 189 -18.02 33.72 -13.93
N LEU A 190 -17.61 32.59 -13.34
CA LEU A 190 -18.43 31.39 -13.25
C LEU A 190 -19.75 31.62 -12.51
N ASN A 191 -19.72 32.38 -11.41
CA ASN A 191 -20.94 32.72 -10.67
C ASN A 191 -21.86 33.67 -11.42
N LYS A 192 -21.28 34.59 -12.22
CA LYS A 192 -22.06 35.45 -13.10
C LYS A 192 -22.77 34.64 -14.19
N GLU A 193 -22.08 33.68 -14.81
CA GLU A 193 -22.69 32.76 -15.77
C GLU A 193 -23.81 31.90 -15.15
N GLN A 194 -23.62 31.43 -13.91
CA GLN A 194 -24.66 30.68 -13.18
C GLN A 194 -25.92 31.53 -12.97
N GLU A 195 -25.75 32.80 -12.58
CA GLU A 195 -26.84 33.74 -12.36
C GLU A 195 -27.57 34.08 -13.66
N GLU A 196 -26.84 34.31 -14.77
CA GLU A 196 -27.42 34.52 -16.10
C GLU A 196 -28.22 33.30 -16.59
N GLN A 197 -27.85 32.09 -16.15
CA GLN A 197 -28.56 30.84 -16.45
C GLN A 197 -29.65 30.48 -15.43
N GLY A 198 -29.93 31.34 -14.45
CA GLY A 198 -30.94 31.10 -13.41
C GLY A 198 -30.59 29.96 -12.44
N ARG A 199 -29.30 29.62 -12.30
CA ARG A 199 -28.79 28.58 -11.39
C ARG A 199 -28.25 29.19 -10.11
N ASP A 200 -28.17 28.37 -9.06
CA ASP A 200 -27.55 28.79 -7.80
C ASP A 200 -26.05 29.09 -7.98
N LYS A 201 -25.60 30.15 -7.30
CA LYS A 201 -24.18 30.52 -7.24
C LYS A 201 -23.42 29.54 -6.37
N PHE A 202 -22.15 29.32 -6.69
CA PHE A 202 -21.23 28.64 -5.79
C PHE A 202 -20.84 29.58 -4.65
N ALA A 203 -20.81 29.06 -3.42
CA ALA A 203 -20.51 29.87 -2.24
C ALA A 203 -19.06 30.38 -2.20
N ASN A 204 -18.10 29.54 -2.59
CA ASN A 204 -16.67 29.91 -2.59
C ASN A 204 -15.91 29.15 -3.70
N PRO A 205 -14.67 29.57 -4.02
CA PRO A 205 -13.86 28.93 -5.06
C PRO A 205 -13.63 27.44 -4.84
N ARG A 206 -13.49 26.99 -3.58
CA ARG A 206 -13.31 25.57 -3.25
C ARG A 206 -14.54 24.74 -3.62
N ASN A 207 -15.73 25.18 -3.21
CA ASN A 207 -16.99 24.52 -3.55
C ASN A 207 -17.23 24.54 -5.06
N ALA A 208 -16.88 25.63 -5.72
CA ALA A 208 -16.93 25.73 -7.18
C ALA A 208 -15.98 24.72 -7.85
N ALA A 209 -14.73 24.59 -7.38
CA ALA A 209 -13.77 23.62 -7.89
C ALA A 209 -14.26 22.18 -7.70
N ALA A 210 -14.72 21.84 -6.49
CA ALA A 210 -15.23 20.51 -6.19
C ALA A 210 -16.47 20.14 -7.02
N GLY A 211 -17.42 21.07 -7.16
CA GLY A 211 -18.61 20.90 -7.99
C GLY A 211 -18.27 20.79 -9.48
N SER A 212 -17.33 21.60 -9.96
CA SER A 212 -16.88 21.63 -11.35
C SER A 212 -16.13 20.36 -11.77
N LEU A 213 -15.33 19.79 -10.86
CA LEU A 213 -14.59 18.57 -11.11
C LEU A 213 -15.47 17.32 -11.06
N ARG A 214 -16.44 17.28 -10.12
CA ARG A 214 -17.30 16.11 -9.88
C ARG A 214 -18.54 16.11 -10.77
N GLN A 215 -18.33 16.23 -12.08
CA GLN A 215 -19.38 16.11 -13.09
C GLN A 215 -19.35 14.73 -13.73
N LEU A 216 -20.49 14.05 -13.81
CA LEU A 216 -20.58 12.73 -14.44
C LEU A 216 -20.26 12.79 -15.95
N ASP A 217 -20.57 13.92 -16.57
CA ASP A 217 -20.10 14.27 -17.90
C ASP A 217 -18.86 15.17 -17.80
N ALA A 218 -17.71 14.63 -18.22
CA ALA A 218 -16.45 15.36 -18.25
C ALA A 218 -16.46 16.55 -19.23
N SER A 219 -17.36 16.58 -20.22
CA SER A 219 -17.52 17.73 -21.12
C SER A 219 -17.93 18.99 -20.36
N ILE A 220 -18.71 18.84 -19.27
CA ILE A 220 -19.06 19.95 -18.39
C ILE A 220 -17.82 20.42 -17.65
N THR A 221 -16.98 19.51 -17.13
CA THR A 221 -15.71 19.87 -16.48
C THR A 221 -14.76 20.60 -17.45
N ALA A 222 -14.74 20.21 -18.73
CA ALA A 222 -13.91 20.86 -19.74
C ALA A 222 -14.23 22.35 -19.96
N GLN A 223 -15.47 22.75 -19.70
CA GLN A 223 -15.92 24.15 -19.79
C GLN A 223 -15.57 24.96 -18.53
N ARG A 224 -15.15 24.30 -17.45
CA ARG A 224 -14.87 24.96 -16.16
C ARG A 224 -13.40 25.41 -16.12
N PRO A 225 -13.11 26.60 -15.56
CA PRO A 225 -11.76 27.14 -15.48
C PRO A 225 -10.94 26.51 -14.33
N LEU A 226 -10.86 25.18 -14.31
CA LEU A 226 -10.09 24.45 -13.30
C LEU A 226 -8.59 24.60 -13.53
N LYS A 227 -7.85 24.81 -12.45
CA LYS A 227 -6.38 24.79 -12.39
C LYS A 227 -5.92 23.84 -11.30
N TYR A 228 -4.63 23.52 -11.27
CA TYR A 228 -4.08 22.62 -10.26
C TYR A 228 -2.65 22.99 -9.87
N PHE A 229 -2.24 22.57 -8.67
CA PHE A 229 -0.84 22.50 -8.26
C PHE A 229 -0.55 21.12 -7.68
N VAL A 230 0.61 20.55 -8.00
CA VAL A 230 1.11 19.34 -7.33
C VAL A 230 1.97 19.71 -6.13
N TYR A 231 1.84 18.95 -5.04
CA TYR A 231 2.53 19.23 -3.77
C TYR A 231 3.24 18.02 -3.16
N SER A 232 2.99 16.79 -3.64
CA SER A 232 3.70 15.59 -3.16
C SER A 232 3.61 14.43 -4.13
N GLY A 233 4.47 13.43 -3.95
CA GLY A 233 4.36 12.11 -4.55
C GLY A 233 3.55 11.17 -3.65
N GLY A 234 2.98 10.14 -4.24
CA GLY A 234 2.40 8.99 -3.54
C GLY A 234 3.33 7.78 -3.60
N VAL A 235 2.77 6.60 -3.93
CA VAL A 235 3.58 5.40 -4.17
C VAL A 235 4.41 5.55 -5.43
N THR A 236 5.70 5.24 -5.34
CA THR A 236 6.64 5.18 -6.47
C THR A 236 7.55 3.97 -6.29
N GLU A 237 7.88 3.27 -7.39
CA GLU A 237 8.76 2.10 -7.33
C GLU A 237 10.21 2.46 -6.97
N GLN A 238 10.62 3.68 -7.31
CA GLN A 238 11.94 4.21 -7.03
C GLN A 238 11.81 5.57 -6.35
N ASN A 239 12.78 5.92 -5.50
CA ASN A 239 12.84 7.24 -4.89
C ASN A 239 13.13 8.28 -5.98
N LEU A 240 12.12 9.07 -6.34
CA LEU A 240 12.26 10.16 -7.33
C LEU A 240 13.16 11.30 -6.85
N ALA A 241 13.24 11.50 -5.53
CA ALA A 241 13.99 12.56 -4.90
C ALA A 241 14.37 12.17 -3.46
N SER A 242 15.33 12.89 -2.87
CA SER A 242 15.70 12.72 -1.46
C SER A 242 15.04 13.75 -0.52
N SER A 243 14.44 14.79 -1.07
CA SER A 243 13.78 15.86 -0.33
C SER A 243 12.56 16.43 -1.07
N GLN A 244 11.72 17.15 -0.31
CA GLN A 244 10.50 17.80 -0.80
C GLN A 244 10.79 18.81 -1.92
N ASP A 245 11.81 19.65 -1.74
CA ASP A 245 12.22 20.64 -2.75
C ASP A 245 12.67 20.00 -4.06
N GLN A 246 13.52 18.96 -3.98
CA GLN A 246 13.96 18.19 -5.14
C GLN A 246 12.80 17.49 -5.84
N LEU A 247 11.83 16.98 -5.07
CA LEU A 247 10.65 16.32 -5.64
C LEU A 247 9.82 17.30 -6.49
N LEU A 248 9.52 18.49 -5.97
CA LEU A 248 8.76 19.48 -6.72
C LEU A 248 9.52 19.98 -7.95
N THR A 249 10.84 20.11 -7.86
CA THR A 249 11.69 20.39 -9.02
C THR A 249 11.54 19.30 -10.09
N LYS A 250 11.60 18.02 -9.68
CA LYS A 250 11.42 16.89 -10.59
C LYS A 250 10.03 16.84 -11.22
N LEU A 251 8.97 17.12 -10.44
CA LEU A 251 7.61 17.17 -10.96
C LEU A 251 7.42 18.33 -11.95
N LYS A 252 8.10 19.47 -11.73
CA LYS A 252 8.12 20.58 -12.69
C LYS A 252 8.80 20.16 -14.00
N GLU A 253 9.91 19.42 -13.95
CA GLU A 253 10.58 18.86 -15.13
C GLU A 253 9.68 17.90 -15.92
N PHE A 254 8.79 17.17 -15.24
CA PHE A 254 7.79 16.30 -15.85
C PHE A 254 6.57 17.05 -16.42
N GLY A 255 6.56 18.38 -16.35
CA GLY A 255 5.51 19.23 -16.92
C GLY A 255 4.35 19.53 -15.99
N PHE A 256 4.42 19.14 -14.71
CA PHE A 256 3.39 19.50 -13.74
C PHE A 256 3.51 20.95 -13.29
N SER A 257 2.36 21.56 -13.00
CA SER A 257 2.30 22.87 -12.35
C SER A 257 2.64 22.75 -10.86
N VAL A 258 3.68 23.45 -10.41
CA VAL A 258 4.08 23.59 -8.99
C VAL A 258 3.96 25.04 -8.54
N ASN A 259 3.73 25.27 -7.24
CA ASN A 259 3.58 26.62 -6.73
C ASN A 259 4.94 27.32 -6.56
N GLU A 260 5.19 28.36 -7.36
CA GLU A 260 6.49 29.07 -7.42
C GLU A 260 6.80 29.94 -6.20
N ILE A 261 5.83 30.19 -5.32
CA ILE A 261 6.03 30.96 -4.09
C ILE A 261 6.64 30.08 -2.98
N SER A 262 6.53 28.76 -3.11
CA SER A 262 7.06 27.80 -2.14
C SER A 262 8.57 27.96 -1.99
N LYS A 263 9.09 27.81 -0.77
CA LYS A 263 10.53 27.96 -0.49
C LYS A 263 11.01 27.10 0.66
N LEU A 264 12.31 26.85 0.71
CA LEU A 264 12.98 26.31 1.89
C LEU A 264 13.22 27.41 2.92
N ALA A 265 12.98 27.07 4.19
CA ALA A 265 13.34 27.88 5.34
C ALA A 265 14.42 27.16 6.17
N TYR A 266 15.50 27.87 6.49
CA TYR A 266 16.64 27.38 7.26
C TYR A 266 16.63 27.83 8.73
N SER A 267 15.61 28.59 9.14
CA SER A 267 15.39 28.99 10.53
C SER A 267 13.92 29.27 10.82
N GLU A 268 13.58 29.41 12.11
CA GLU A 268 12.23 29.79 12.54
C GLU A 268 11.87 31.21 12.06
N GLU A 269 12.82 32.14 12.04
CA GLU A 269 12.62 33.49 11.52
C GLU A 269 12.22 33.47 10.04
N GLU A 270 12.82 32.60 9.23
CA GLU A 270 12.46 32.44 7.82
C GLU A 270 11.06 31.84 7.62
N ILE A 271 10.65 30.93 8.51
CA ILE A 271 9.29 30.36 8.56
C ILE A 271 8.26 31.46 8.83
N PHE A 272 8.49 32.28 9.87
CA PHE A 272 7.57 33.35 10.25
C PHE A 272 7.55 34.50 9.23
N ALA A 273 8.71 34.83 8.65
CA ALA A 273 8.78 35.80 7.55
C ALA A 273 7.98 35.33 6.33
N PHE A 274 7.97 34.03 6.03
CA PHE A 274 7.14 33.48 4.96
C PHE A 274 5.64 33.57 5.25
N TYR A 275 5.25 33.26 6.50
CA TYR A 275 3.87 33.38 6.94
C TYR A 275 3.36 34.82 6.82
N GLU A 276 4.09 35.80 7.33
CA GLU A 276 3.69 37.21 7.25
C GLU A 276 3.71 37.74 5.81
N TYR A 277 4.64 37.28 4.97
CA TYR A 277 4.63 37.58 3.53
C TYR A 277 3.33 37.10 2.87
N LEU A 278 2.94 35.84 3.06
CA LEU A 278 1.72 35.30 2.47
C LEU A 278 0.46 35.93 3.05
N LYS A 279 0.42 36.17 4.37
CA LYS A 279 -0.69 36.84 5.05
C LYS A 279 -0.92 38.25 4.50
N THR A 280 0.15 39.01 4.27
CA THR A 280 0.09 40.38 3.74
C THR A 280 -0.31 40.39 2.26
N ASN A 281 0.17 39.44 1.47
CA ASN A 281 -0.07 39.39 0.03
C ASN A 281 -1.28 38.52 -0.38
N ARG A 282 -2.00 37.93 0.59
CA ARG A 282 -3.10 36.99 0.37
C ARG A 282 -4.15 37.49 -0.63
N GLU A 283 -4.52 38.76 -0.52
CA GLU A 283 -5.55 39.34 -1.39
C GLU A 283 -5.07 39.48 -2.84
N ASN A 284 -3.77 39.71 -3.04
CA ASN A 284 -3.15 39.88 -4.36
C ASN A 284 -2.90 38.56 -5.10
N LEU A 285 -3.04 37.41 -4.43
CA LEU A 285 -2.91 36.12 -5.09
C LEU A 285 -4.12 35.84 -5.98
N PRO A 286 -3.92 35.27 -7.17
CA PRO A 286 -5.03 34.96 -8.09
C PRO A 286 -5.90 33.80 -7.59
N TYR A 287 -5.48 33.10 -6.53
CA TYR A 287 -6.19 31.96 -5.94
C TYR A 287 -6.33 32.12 -4.43
N GLU A 288 -7.29 31.40 -3.84
CA GLU A 288 -7.50 31.39 -2.40
C GLU A 288 -6.51 30.47 -1.67
N ILE A 289 -6.03 30.95 -0.53
CA ILE A 289 -5.22 30.19 0.41
C ILE A 289 -5.76 30.37 1.84
N ASP A 290 -5.72 29.31 2.64
CA ASP A 290 -6.20 29.32 4.04
C ASP A 290 -5.07 29.25 5.08
N GLY A 291 -3.82 29.29 4.63
CA GLY A 291 -2.65 29.30 5.50
C GLY A 291 -1.36 28.91 4.77
N VAL A 292 -0.43 28.37 5.55
CA VAL A 292 0.85 27.85 5.08
C VAL A 292 1.01 26.40 5.51
N VAL A 293 1.53 25.55 4.64
CA VAL A 293 1.94 24.19 5.00
C VAL A 293 3.45 24.16 5.22
N TYR A 294 3.86 23.62 6.35
CA TYR A 294 5.25 23.36 6.69
C TYR A 294 5.51 21.86 6.63
N LYS A 295 6.56 21.43 5.91
CA LYS A 295 6.99 20.04 5.79
C LYS A 295 8.48 19.95 6.12
N LEU A 296 8.89 18.98 6.93
CA LEU A 296 10.30 18.65 7.06
C LEU A 296 10.88 18.31 5.68
N ASN A 297 11.94 18.97 5.23
CA ASN A 297 12.36 18.84 3.82
C ASN A 297 12.89 17.43 3.48
N ASP A 298 13.63 16.79 4.38
CA ASP A 298 14.32 15.51 4.13
C ASP A 298 13.39 14.29 4.27
N PHE A 299 13.28 13.47 3.22
CA PHE A 299 12.39 12.29 3.22
C PHE A 299 12.88 11.14 4.10
N ALA A 300 14.19 10.99 4.32
CA ALA A 300 14.69 9.99 5.26
C ALA A 300 14.28 10.36 6.70
N LEU A 301 14.29 11.64 7.05
CA LEU A 301 13.79 12.12 8.33
C LEU A 301 12.26 12.05 8.43
N GLN A 302 11.51 12.35 7.36
CA GLN A 302 10.06 12.13 7.32
C GLN A 302 9.71 10.65 7.57
N ASN A 303 10.44 9.72 6.96
CA ASN A 303 10.25 8.28 7.14
C ASN A 303 10.52 7.81 8.58
N ARG A 304 11.47 8.43 9.29
CA ARG A 304 11.71 8.19 10.72
C ARG A 304 10.57 8.72 11.59
N MET A 305 10.09 9.93 11.30
CA MET A 305 8.97 10.55 12.01
C MET A 305 7.66 9.76 11.83
N GLY A 306 7.37 9.31 10.61
CA GLY A 306 6.16 8.58 10.27
C GLY A 306 4.87 9.38 10.49
N PHE A 307 3.79 8.65 10.75
CA PHE A 307 2.43 9.19 10.79
C PHE A 307 1.76 8.94 12.15
N ILE A 308 0.81 9.80 12.50
CA ILE A 308 -0.25 9.51 13.48
C ILE A 308 -1.54 9.15 12.73
N ALA A 309 -2.56 8.65 13.44
CA ALA A 309 -3.75 8.03 12.85
C ALA A 309 -4.42 8.81 11.71
N ARG A 310 -4.33 10.16 11.69
CA ARG A 310 -4.96 11.01 10.67
C ARG A 310 -4.03 12.04 10.02
N SER A 311 -2.76 12.12 10.38
CA SER A 311 -1.83 13.12 9.85
C SER A 311 -0.36 12.71 9.94
N PRO A 312 0.52 13.24 9.08
CA PRO A 312 1.97 13.07 9.24
C PRO A 312 2.48 13.81 10.48
N ARG A 313 3.51 13.28 11.15
CA ARG A 313 4.18 13.99 12.25
C ARG A 313 5.14 15.08 11.75
N PHE A 314 5.56 14.96 10.50
CA PHE A 314 6.58 15.80 9.87
C PHE A 314 6.00 16.98 9.07
N ALA A 315 4.67 17.18 9.08
CA ALA A 315 4.04 18.31 8.41
C ALA A 315 2.86 18.88 9.20
N THR A 316 2.69 20.20 9.14
CA THR A 316 1.58 20.91 9.80
C THR A 316 1.08 22.07 8.95
N ALA A 317 -0.18 22.47 9.14
CA ALA A 317 -0.81 23.61 8.47
C ALA A 317 -0.97 24.78 9.46
N HIS A 318 -0.22 25.85 9.27
CA HIS A 318 -0.38 27.10 10.01
C HIS A 318 -1.46 27.96 9.34
N LYS A 319 -2.65 27.95 9.92
CA LYS A 319 -3.83 28.61 9.35
C LYS A 319 -3.79 30.10 9.62
N PHE A 320 -4.24 30.89 8.65
CA PHE A 320 -4.47 32.31 8.89
C PHE A 320 -5.58 32.52 9.94
N PRO A 321 -5.57 33.67 10.64
CA PRO A 321 -6.65 34.02 11.54
C PRO A 321 -7.98 33.93 10.79
N ALA A 322 -8.93 33.24 11.42
CA ALA A 322 -10.27 33.09 10.87
C ALA A 322 -10.93 34.45 10.64
N ILE A 323 -11.71 34.55 9.56
CA ILE A 323 -12.49 35.74 9.26
C ILE A 323 -13.54 35.89 10.37
N ILE A 324 -13.56 37.06 11.00
CA ILE A 324 -14.51 37.41 12.06
C ILE A 324 -15.66 38.19 11.42
N GLY A 325 -16.90 37.75 11.65
CA GLY A 325 -18.11 38.50 11.33
C GLY A 325 -18.82 38.96 12.60
N GLN A 326 -19.74 39.91 12.47
CA GLN A 326 -20.60 40.35 13.57
C GLN A 326 -22.05 40.34 13.11
N THR A 327 -22.92 39.62 13.82
CA THR A 327 -24.36 39.57 13.51
C THR A 327 -25.21 39.56 14.78
N LYS A 328 -26.53 39.66 14.62
CA LYS A 328 -27.47 39.60 15.73
C LYS A 328 -27.83 38.16 16.12
N LEU A 329 -27.84 37.88 17.42
CA LEU A 329 -28.34 36.62 17.99
C LEU A 329 -29.88 36.67 18.11
N LEU A 330 -30.59 35.86 17.32
CA LEU A 330 -32.05 35.84 17.29
C LEU A 330 -32.66 34.95 18.36
N SER A 331 -32.09 33.77 18.59
CA SER A 331 -32.53 32.85 19.65
C SER A 331 -31.44 31.81 19.95
N ILE A 332 -31.61 31.05 21.02
CA ILE A 332 -30.74 29.91 21.36
C ILE A 332 -31.61 28.65 21.35
N THR A 333 -31.29 27.70 20.49
CA THR A 333 -31.91 26.37 20.48
C THR A 333 -31.02 25.36 21.19
N VAL A 334 -31.61 24.40 21.90
CA VAL A 334 -30.85 23.36 22.62
C VAL A 334 -31.02 22.03 21.91
N GLN A 335 -29.93 21.52 21.34
CA GLN A 335 -29.90 20.22 20.67
C GLN A 335 -29.51 19.13 21.66
N VAL A 336 -30.17 17.98 21.60
CA VAL A 336 -29.84 16.81 22.40
C VAL A 336 -29.12 15.81 21.49
N GLY A 337 -27.83 15.59 21.73
CA GLY A 337 -27.02 14.64 20.96
C GLY A 337 -27.27 13.18 21.33
N ARG A 338 -26.66 12.25 20.58
CA ARG A 338 -26.79 10.79 20.77
C ARG A 338 -26.52 10.26 22.18
N THR A 339 -25.59 10.88 22.92
CA THR A 339 -25.21 10.51 24.30
C THR A 339 -25.94 11.36 25.33
N GLY A 340 -27.04 12.00 24.94
CA GLY A 340 -27.82 12.87 25.81
C GLY A 340 -27.22 14.26 26.02
N THR A 341 -26.03 14.56 25.50
CA THR A 341 -25.39 15.89 25.61
C THR A 341 -26.30 16.99 25.09
N LEU A 342 -26.55 18.00 25.91
CA LEU A 342 -27.28 19.20 25.54
C LEU A 342 -26.30 20.24 25.03
N THR A 343 -26.40 20.59 23.74
CA THR A 343 -25.55 21.58 23.09
C THR A 343 -26.40 22.81 22.73
N PRO A 344 -26.12 23.99 23.28
CA PRO A 344 -26.76 25.21 22.85
C PRO A 344 -26.22 25.68 21.50
N VAL A 345 -27.13 26.09 20.62
CA VAL A 345 -26.85 26.57 19.27
C VAL A 345 -27.47 27.95 19.11
N ALA A 346 -26.65 28.92 18.73
CA ALA A 346 -27.09 30.25 18.38
C ALA A 346 -27.81 30.23 17.02
N GLU A 347 -29.04 30.72 16.97
CA GLU A 347 -29.75 31.07 15.73
C GLU A 347 -29.50 32.56 15.46
N LEU A 348 -28.99 32.87 14.28
CA LEU A 348 -28.41 34.17 13.95
C LEU A 348 -29.16 34.83 12.81
N GLU A 349 -29.13 36.16 12.81
CA GLU A 349 -29.44 36.91 11.60
C GLU A 349 -28.41 36.54 10.52
N PRO A 350 -28.84 36.07 9.33
CA PRO A 350 -27.94 35.56 8.30
C PRO A 350 -26.85 36.58 7.95
N ILE A 351 -25.59 36.16 8.02
CA ILE A 351 -24.42 36.99 7.68
C ILE A 351 -23.47 36.24 6.74
N GLU A 352 -22.87 36.93 5.78
CA GLU A 352 -21.80 36.35 4.96
C GLU A 352 -20.44 36.42 5.67
N ILE A 353 -19.82 35.26 5.92
CA ILE A 353 -18.48 35.16 6.49
C ILE A 353 -17.66 34.19 5.63
N GLY A 354 -16.65 34.71 4.92
CA GLY A 354 -15.80 33.90 4.03
C GLY A 354 -16.61 33.21 2.92
N GLY A 355 -17.47 33.97 2.23
CA GLY A 355 -18.27 33.51 1.08
C GLY A 355 -19.45 32.57 1.41
N VAL A 356 -19.72 32.27 2.68
CA VAL A 356 -20.87 31.44 3.07
C VAL A 356 -21.79 32.23 3.99
N THR A 357 -23.08 32.13 3.76
CA THR A 357 -24.11 32.63 4.66
C THR A 357 -24.19 31.76 5.91
N VAL A 358 -23.84 32.35 7.05
CA VAL A 358 -23.93 31.74 8.37
C VAL A 358 -25.20 32.22 9.06
N SER A 359 -26.10 31.28 9.37
CA SER A 359 -27.32 31.53 10.15
C SER A 359 -27.33 30.80 11.49
N ARG A 360 -26.34 29.94 11.75
CA ARG A 360 -26.22 29.17 13.01
C ARG A 360 -24.77 29.09 13.46
N ALA A 361 -24.54 29.16 14.76
CA ALA A 361 -23.21 28.96 15.34
C ALA A 361 -23.27 28.16 16.66
N THR A 362 -22.21 27.45 16.97
CA THR A 362 -22.09 26.75 18.26
C THR A 362 -21.81 27.74 19.39
N LEU A 363 -22.47 27.54 20.53
CA LEU A 363 -22.14 28.17 21.81
C LEU A 363 -21.32 27.24 22.72
N HIS A 364 -20.95 26.06 22.23
CA HIS A 364 -20.23 24.98 22.90
C HIS A 364 -20.98 24.34 24.06
N ASN A 365 -21.28 25.09 25.11
CA ASN A 365 -21.96 24.62 26.32
C ASN A 365 -22.56 25.80 27.11
N PHE A 366 -23.36 25.50 28.12
CA PHE A 366 -24.04 26.53 28.92
C PHE A 366 -23.08 27.36 29.78
N GLN A 367 -21.92 26.81 30.18
CA GLN A 367 -20.91 27.58 30.90
C GLN A 367 -20.27 28.65 30.01
N GLU A 368 -20.06 28.37 28.72
CA GLU A 368 -19.56 29.37 27.77
C GLU A 368 -20.56 30.51 27.54
N ILE A 369 -21.86 30.22 27.53
CA ILE A 369 -22.92 31.24 27.49
C ILE A 369 -22.79 32.16 28.70
N MET A 370 -22.67 31.59 29.91
CA MET A 370 -22.53 32.36 31.14
C MET A 370 -21.21 33.15 31.18
N ARG A 371 -20.09 32.52 30.79
CA ARG A 371 -18.75 33.14 30.80
C ARG A 371 -18.65 34.33 29.86
N LYS A 372 -19.27 34.23 28.68
CA LYS A 372 -19.32 35.31 27.67
C LYS A 372 -20.50 36.26 27.88
N ASP A 373 -21.37 35.98 28.87
CA ASP A 373 -22.64 36.66 29.12
C ASP A 373 -23.47 36.83 27.84
N VAL A 374 -23.64 35.75 27.06
CA VAL A 374 -24.38 35.81 25.79
C VAL A 374 -25.89 35.83 26.05
N ARG A 375 -26.59 36.80 25.47
CA ARG A 375 -28.04 36.97 25.62
C ARG A 375 -28.75 37.07 24.29
N ILE A 376 -29.98 36.55 24.24
CA ILE A 376 -30.82 36.66 23.04
C ILE A 376 -31.04 38.16 22.73
N GLY A 377 -30.81 38.55 21.48
CA GLY A 377 -30.85 39.95 21.03
C GLY A 377 -29.47 40.63 20.91
N ASP A 378 -28.42 40.06 21.51
CA ASP A 378 -27.07 40.60 21.44
C ASP A 378 -26.52 40.64 20.00
N TYR A 379 -25.64 41.61 19.73
CA TYR A 379 -24.71 41.52 18.60
C TYR A 379 -23.51 40.69 19.03
N VAL A 380 -23.21 39.63 18.29
CA VAL A 380 -22.19 38.64 18.64
C VAL A 380 -21.10 38.57 17.57
N PHE A 381 -19.86 38.39 18.02
CA PHE A 381 -18.72 38.13 17.15
C PHE A 381 -18.67 36.64 16.81
N LEU A 382 -18.52 36.37 15.53
CA LEU A 382 -18.52 35.05 14.92
C LEU A 382 -17.18 34.79 14.29
N GLN A 383 -16.64 33.61 14.54
CA GLN A 383 -15.41 33.17 13.92
C GLN A 383 -15.68 31.90 13.12
N ARG A 384 -15.19 31.89 11.88
CA ARG A 384 -15.21 30.72 11.01
C ARG A 384 -13.79 30.35 10.58
N ALA A 385 -13.28 29.25 11.12
CA ALA A 385 -11.96 28.72 10.75
C ALA A 385 -12.10 27.67 9.63
N GLY A 386 -11.88 28.08 8.38
CA GLY A 386 -12.07 27.22 7.20
C GLY A 386 -13.51 26.74 7.03
N ASP A 387 -13.71 25.51 6.55
CA ASP A 387 -15.04 24.88 6.36
C ASP A 387 -15.62 24.23 7.64
N VAL A 388 -15.25 24.71 8.81
CA VAL A 388 -15.69 24.17 10.12
C VAL A 388 -16.90 24.95 10.66
N ILE A 389 -17.65 24.30 11.56
CA ILE A 389 -18.82 24.87 12.27
C ILE A 389 -18.48 26.25 12.87
N PRO A 390 -19.20 27.32 12.50
CA PRO A 390 -19.00 28.66 13.04
C PRO A 390 -19.22 28.70 14.55
N GLN A 391 -18.44 29.52 15.27
CA GLN A 391 -18.55 29.67 16.73
C GLN A 391 -18.69 31.12 17.16
N ILE A 392 -19.40 31.35 18.27
CA ILE A 392 -19.46 32.66 18.93
C ILE A 392 -18.21 32.87 19.78
N THR A 393 -17.43 33.92 19.47
CA THR A 393 -16.22 34.28 20.21
C THR A 393 -16.50 35.25 21.35
N GLY A 394 -17.53 36.10 21.21
CA GLY A 394 -17.91 37.05 22.25
C GLY A 394 -19.13 37.90 21.87
N VAL A 395 -19.48 38.82 22.76
CA VAL A 395 -20.57 39.79 22.60
C VAL A 395 -19.98 41.18 22.35
N ASP A 396 -20.62 41.95 21.49
CA ASP A 396 -20.41 43.39 21.41
C ASP A 396 -21.29 44.10 22.44
N PHE A 397 -20.72 44.35 23.61
CA PHE A 397 -21.44 44.96 24.73
C PHE A 397 -21.89 46.39 24.45
N ASP A 398 -21.24 47.11 23.54
CA ASP A 398 -21.61 48.49 23.20
C ASP A 398 -22.94 48.55 22.42
N LYS A 399 -23.32 47.44 21.76
CA LYS A 399 -24.56 47.30 21.00
C LYS A 399 -25.65 46.50 21.73
N ARG A 400 -25.44 46.16 23.01
CA ARG A 400 -26.40 45.37 23.77
C ARG A 400 -27.72 46.14 23.97
N PRO A 401 -28.87 45.58 23.56
CA PRO A 401 -30.17 46.14 23.91
C PRO A 401 -30.41 46.11 25.44
N ASN A 402 -31.07 47.14 25.96
CA ASN A 402 -31.34 47.30 27.39
C ASN A 402 -32.28 46.22 27.98
N ASP A 403 -33.01 45.49 27.13
CA ASP A 403 -34.05 44.51 27.48
C ASP A 403 -33.61 43.05 27.28
N THR A 404 -32.30 42.78 27.33
CA THR A 404 -31.75 41.41 27.15
C THR A 404 -31.74 40.60 28.45
N ALA A 405 -32.44 39.47 28.46
CA ALA A 405 -32.46 38.51 29.58
C ALA A 405 -31.31 37.49 29.48
N THR A 406 -30.83 37.03 30.64
CA THR A 406 -29.87 35.92 30.72
C THR A 406 -30.51 34.62 30.22
N PHE A 407 -29.71 33.78 29.55
CA PHE A 407 -30.18 32.47 29.10
C PHE A 407 -29.92 31.43 30.20
N ASP A 408 -31.00 30.98 30.85
CA ASP A 408 -30.91 30.01 31.92
C ASP A 408 -30.65 28.60 31.40
N THR A 409 -29.91 27.84 32.19
CA THR A 409 -29.65 26.44 31.91
C THR A 409 -30.94 25.62 32.11
N PRO A 410 -31.39 24.82 31.13
CA PRO A 410 -32.66 24.11 31.22
C PRO A 410 -32.59 23.04 32.31
N LEU A 411 -33.62 22.92 33.16
CA LEU A 411 -33.70 21.89 34.22
C LEU A 411 -34.19 20.52 33.72
N PHE A 412 -34.88 20.52 32.58
CA PHE A 412 -35.48 19.34 31.97
C PHE A 412 -35.02 19.20 30.52
N CYS A 413 -34.93 17.97 30.03
CA CYS A 413 -34.57 17.68 28.66
C CYS A 413 -35.62 18.27 27.70
N PRO A 414 -35.24 19.10 26.71
CA PRO A 414 -36.20 19.69 25.78
C PRO A 414 -36.86 18.66 24.84
N SER A 415 -36.31 17.45 24.75
CA SER A 415 -36.85 16.38 23.90
C SER A 415 -37.80 15.42 24.63
N CYS A 416 -37.50 15.03 25.88
CA CYS A 416 -38.27 14.02 26.60
C CYS A 416 -38.78 14.46 27.97
N ASN A 417 -38.50 15.71 28.36
CA ASN A 417 -38.90 16.31 29.63
C ASN A 417 -38.38 15.57 30.90
N SER A 418 -37.40 14.68 30.76
CA SER A 418 -36.73 14.06 31.91
C SER A 418 -35.89 15.10 32.66
N LYS A 419 -35.76 14.93 33.98
CA LYS A 419 -34.84 15.75 34.78
C LYS A 419 -33.41 15.58 34.26
N LEU A 420 -32.68 16.68 34.09
CA LEU A 420 -31.28 16.63 33.67
C LEU A 420 -30.38 16.37 34.88
N HIS A 421 -29.32 15.60 34.67
CA HIS A 421 -28.31 15.36 35.68
C HIS A 421 -27.15 16.32 35.50
N TYR A 422 -26.76 16.94 36.61
CA TYR A 422 -25.67 17.92 36.67
C TYR A 422 -24.55 17.32 37.50
N VAL A 423 -23.41 17.08 36.86
CA VAL A 423 -22.19 16.72 37.58
C VAL A 423 -21.41 18.01 37.78
N PRO A 424 -21.19 18.49 39.02
CA PRO A 424 -20.55 19.78 39.29
C PRO A 424 -19.16 19.96 38.62
N GLU A 425 -18.46 18.85 38.37
CA GLU A 425 -17.15 18.82 37.72
C GLU A 425 -17.20 18.70 36.18
N ASP A 426 -18.37 18.46 35.59
CA ASP A 426 -18.52 18.23 34.15
C ASP A 426 -19.18 19.46 33.49
N ILE A 427 -18.49 20.05 32.51
CA ILE A 427 -18.95 21.25 31.77
C ILE A 427 -20.22 20.95 30.95
N ILE A 428 -20.48 19.66 30.71
CA ILE A 428 -21.49 19.16 29.77
C ILE A 428 -22.69 18.61 30.53
N ILE A 429 -23.88 19.13 30.21
CA ILE A 429 -25.16 18.69 30.77
C ILE A 429 -25.76 17.61 29.89
N ARG A 430 -26.37 16.59 30.50
CA ARG A 430 -26.90 15.42 29.77
C ARG A 430 -28.31 15.04 30.19
N CYS A 431 -29.01 14.50 29.21
CA CYS A 431 -30.22 13.72 29.40
C CYS A 431 -29.83 12.25 29.61
N ASP A 432 -30.14 11.70 30.77
CA ASP A 432 -29.82 10.30 31.10
C ASP A 432 -30.95 9.33 30.72
N ASN A 433 -32.01 9.83 30.10
CA ASN A 433 -33.17 9.02 29.72
C ASN A 433 -32.92 8.08 28.51
N GLY A 434 -31.66 7.96 28.06
CA GLY A 434 -31.17 6.96 27.10
C GLY A 434 -32.11 6.69 25.92
N LEU A 435 -32.54 5.43 25.76
CA LEU A 435 -33.44 4.96 24.70
C LEU A 435 -34.84 5.58 24.77
N ASN A 436 -35.28 6.04 25.95
CA ASN A 436 -36.57 6.69 26.14
C ASN A 436 -36.55 8.18 25.75
N CYS A 437 -35.38 8.74 25.41
CA CYS A 437 -35.28 10.09 24.87
C CYS A 437 -35.42 10.05 23.33
N PRO A 438 -36.48 10.63 22.73
CA PRO A 438 -36.68 10.59 21.28
C PRO A 438 -35.49 11.16 20.50
N ALA A 439 -34.90 12.27 20.95
CA ALA A 439 -33.73 12.86 20.30
C ALA A 439 -32.49 11.98 20.38
N GLN A 440 -32.24 11.30 21.51
CA GLN A 440 -31.12 10.35 21.61
C GLN A 440 -31.34 9.15 20.70
N ASN A 441 -32.56 8.63 20.65
CA ASN A 441 -32.89 7.50 19.80
C ASN A 441 -32.74 7.84 18.31
N TYR A 442 -33.25 9.01 17.91
CA TYR A 442 -33.05 9.57 16.57
C TYR A 442 -31.56 9.68 16.20
N GLU A 443 -30.76 10.31 17.06
CA GLU A 443 -29.33 10.49 16.81
C GLU A 443 -28.53 9.17 16.87
N ARG A 444 -28.96 8.19 17.68
CA ARG A 444 -28.39 6.83 17.70
C ARG A 444 -28.64 6.11 16.38
N ILE A 445 -29.87 6.15 15.86
CA ILE A 445 -30.21 5.56 14.56
C ILE A 445 -29.42 6.26 13.45
N ARG A 446 -29.37 7.61 13.45
CA ARG A 446 -28.57 8.39 12.50
C ARG A 446 -27.08 8.03 12.52
N HIS A 447 -26.53 7.85 13.72
CA HIS A 447 -25.14 7.42 13.89
C HIS A 447 -24.93 6.01 13.35
N PHE A 448 -25.82 5.07 13.68
CA PHE A 448 -25.77 3.68 13.24
C PHE A 448 -25.76 3.56 11.70
N VAL A 449 -26.59 4.33 11.00
CA VAL A 449 -26.67 4.29 9.52
C VAL A 449 -25.57 5.09 8.81
N SER A 450 -24.73 5.80 9.55
CA SER A 450 -23.73 6.72 8.98
C SER A 450 -22.65 6.01 8.16
N LYS A 451 -21.98 6.78 7.28
CA LYS A 451 -20.93 6.31 6.36
C LYS A 451 -19.81 5.51 7.03
N ASN A 452 -19.43 5.85 8.27
CA ASN A 452 -18.34 5.17 8.99
C ASN A 452 -18.85 4.03 9.89
N ALA A 453 -20.16 3.86 10.02
CA ALA A 453 -20.83 2.83 10.83
C ALA A 453 -21.36 1.71 9.93
N MET A 454 -22.67 1.63 9.68
CA MET A 454 -23.25 0.60 8.80
C MET A 454 -23.29 1.00 7.32
N ASP A 455 -23.02 2.27 6.97
CA ASP A 455 -23.04 2.80 5.58
C ASP A 455 -24.36 2.50 4.83
N ILE A 456 -25.49 2.83 5.44
CA ILE A 456 -26.81 2.62 4.83
C ILE A 456 -27.21 3.86 4.04
N GLU A 457 -26.72 3.94 2.80
CA GLU A 457 -27.13 4.97 1.84
C GLU A 457 -28.66 4.97 1.64
N GLY A 458 -29.28 6.16 1.69
CA GLY A 458 -30.73 6.34 1.59
C GLY A 458 -31.43 6.67 2.92
N LEU A 459 -30.77 6.44 4.06
CA LEU A 459 -31.27 6.84 5.38
C LEU A 459 -30.67 8.18 5.84
N GLY A 460 -31.02 9.24 5.13
CA GLY A 460 -30.67 10.61 5.49
C GLY A 460 -31.44 11.16 6.70
N ARG A 461 -31.13 12.40 7.11
CA ARG A 461 -31.75 13.09 8.25
C ARG A 461 -33.29 13.02 8.20
N LYS A 462 -33.86 13.43 7.06
CA LYS A 462 -35.32 13.47 6.83
C LYS A 462 -35.94 12.08 6.75
N GLN A 463 -35.23 11.12 6.16
CA GLN A 463 -35.75 9.75 6.00
C GLN A 463 -35.80 9.01 7.34
N VAL A 464 -34.77 9.14 8.18
CA VAL A 464 -34.80 8.55 9.54
C VAL A 464 -35.91 9.18 10.38
N GLU A 465 -36.07 10.50 10.31
CA GLU A 465 -37.13 11.24 11.02
C GLU A 465 -38.51 10.73 10.58
N PHE A 466 -38.74 10.69 9.26
CA PHE A 466 -39.97 10.15 8.68
C PHE A 466 -40.28 8.73 9.14
N LEU A 467 -39.30 7.81 9.11
CA LEU A 467 -39.53 6.41 9.47
C LEU A 467 -39.83 6.23 10.96
N ILE A 468 -39.24 7.07 11.83
CA ILE A 468 -39.55 7.09 13.26
C ILE A 468 -40.95 7.67 13.50
N ASP A 469 -41.28 8.80 12.87
CA ASP A 469 -42.58 9.46 13.00
C ASP A 469 -43.74 8.57 12.53
N LYS A 470 -43.49 7.73 11.51
CA LYS A 470 -44.46 6.73 11.03
C LYS A 470 -44.45 5.43 11.85
N GLY A 471 -43.61 5.32 12.88
CA GLY A 471 -43.48 4.12 13.71
C GLY A 471 -42.94 2.90 12.96
N LEU A 472 -42.31 3.10 11.80
CA LEU A 472 -41.75 2.02 10.98
C LEU A 472 -40.44 1.50 11.59
N ILE A 473 -39.67 2.38 12.23
CA ILE A 473 -38.50 2.01 13.03
C ILE A 473 -38.55 2.71 14.39
N SER A 474 -38.07 2.02 15.40
CA SER A 474 -37.91 2.52 16.76
C SER A 474 -36.50 2.36 17.29
N ASN A 475 -35.68 1.51 16.66
CA ASN A 475 -34.31 1.22 17.06
C ASN A 475 -33.52 0.72 15.83
N PRO A 476 -32.19 0.60 15.92
CA PRO A 476 -31.34 0.15 14.81
C PRO A 476 -31.70 -1.22 14.22
N PHE A 477 -32.18 -2.16 15.04
CA PHE A 477 -32.52 -3.51 14.59
C PHE A 477 -33.74 -3.51 13.65
N ASP A 478 -34.71 -2.63 13.88
CA ASP A 478 -35.92 -2.53 13.04
C ASP A 478 -35.62 -2.20 11.57
N ILE A 479 -34.48 -1.53 11.29
CA ILE A 479 -34.08 -1.16 9.93
C ILE A 479 -34.01 -2.37 9.01
N PHE A 480 -33.48 -3.50 9.52
CA PHE A 480 -33.26 -4.69 8.72
C PHE A 480 -34.55 -5.43 8.35
N PHE A 481 -35.68 -5.05 8.95
CA PHE A 481 -37.01 -5.60 8.68
C PHE A 481 -37.92 -4.61 7.93
N LEU A 482 -37.40 -3.44 7.54
CA LEU A 482 -38.19 -2.44 6.81
C LEU A 482 -38.80 -2.99 5.53
N LYS A 483 -38.09 -3.85 4.80
CA LYS A 483 -38.62 -4.48 3.60
C LYS A 483 -39.81 -5.37 3.91
N GLU A 484 -39.71 -6.22 4.93
CA GLU A 484 -40.81 -7.10 5.35
C GLU A 484 -42.03 -6.31 5.86
N LYS A 485 -41.79 -5.25 6.64
CA LYS A 485 -42.83 -4.31 7.06
C LYS A 485 -43.47 -3.61 5.85
N ASN A 486 -42.69 -3.22 4.86
CA ASN A 486 -43.20 -2.63 3.62
C ASN A 486 -44.04 -3.64 2.83
N ASP A 487 -43.56 -4.86 2.69
CA ASP A 487 -44.21 -5.94 1.93
C ASP A 487 -45.55 -6.37 2.57
N SER A 488 -45.63 -6.32 3.90
CA SER A 488 -46.87 -6.58 4.65
C SER A 488 -47.78 -5.36 4.85
N SER A 489 -47.29 -4.14 4.63
CA SER A 489 -48.09 -2.91 4.75
C SER A 489 -49.07 -2.73 3.60
N LEU A 490 -50.29 -2.28 3.93
CA LEU A 490 -51.31 -1.85 2.97
C LEU A 490 -50.86 -0.58 2.21
N THR A 491 -50.13 0.31 2.89
CA THR A 491 -49.55 1.50 2.29
C THR A 491 -48.05 1.29 2.14
N LYS A 492 -47.61 1.09 0.90
CA LYS A 492 -46.20 0.92 0.58
C LYS A 492 -45.43 2.23 0.73
N LEU A 493 -44.18 2.14 1.15
CA LEU A 493 -43.27 3.26 1.35
C LEU A 493 -43.10 4.05 0.05
N GLU A 494 -43.04 3.38 -1.10
CA GLU A 494 -42.95 4.04 -2.42
C GLU A 494 -44.18 4.87 -2.79
N ASN A 495 -45.29 4.72 -2.06
CA ASN A 495 -46.53 5.48 -2.24
C ASN A 495 -46.69 6.59 -1.20
N MET A 496 -45.66 6.85 -0.37
CA MET A 496 -45.67 7.92 0.63
C MET A 496 -44.87 9.14 0.15
N ASP A 497 -45.30 10.34 0.53
CA ASP A 497 -44.61 11.59 0.16
C ASP A 497 -43.15 11.58 0.61
N GLY A 498 -42.25 11.94 -0.31
CA GLY A 498 -40.80 11.94 -0.09
C GLY A 498 -40.10 10.63 -0.46
N TRP A 499 -40.85 9.61 -0.92
CA TRP A 499 -40.33 8.35 -1.41
C TRP A 499 -40.74 8.10 -2.85
N GLY A 500 -39.89 7.38 -3.59
CA GLY A 500 -40.19 6.91 -4.94
C GLY A 500 -39.74 5.46 -5.11
N LYS A 501 -40.36 4.73 -6.03
CA LYS A 501 -40.12 3.29 -6.24
C LYS A 501 -38.62 2.93 -6.31
N LYS A 502 -37.86 3.64 -7.15
CA LYS A 502 -36.41 3.43 -7.30
C LYS A 502 -35.62 3.80 -6.03
N SER A 503 -36.07 4.78 -5.26
CA SER A 503 -35.44 5.16 -3.98
C SER A 503 -35.63 4.06 -2.93
N VAL A 504 -36.83 3.50 -2.85
CA VAL A 504 -37.17 2.39 -1.93
C VAL A 504 -36.43 1.10 -2.31
N GLU A 505 -36.39 0.76 -3.61
CA GLU A 505 -35.61 -0.38 -4.11
C GLU A 505 -34.12 -0.25 -3.77
N ASN A 506 -33.54 0.94 -3.98
CA ASN A 506 -32.15 1.22 -3.60
C ASN A 506 -31.93 1.15 -2.09
N LEU A 507 -32.86 1.68 -1.29
CA LEU A 507 -32.78 1.60 0.17
C LEU A 507 -32.72 0.14 0.63
N PHE A 508 -33.62 -0.72 0.17
CA PHE A 508 -33.63 -2.13 0.58
C PHE A 508 -32.37 -2.87 0.12
N LYS A 509 -31.87 -2.57 -1.08
CA LYS A 509 -30.58 -3.10 -1.54
C LYS A 509 -29.42 -2.67 -0.65
N ASN A 510 -29.40 -1.41 -0.22
CA ASN A 510 -28.36 -0.87 0.66
C ASN A 510 -28.45 -1.44 2.08
N ILE A 511 -29.66 -1.63 2.62
CA ILE A 511 -29.87 -2.31 3.90
C ILE A 511 -29.34 -3.75 3.84
N GLU A 512 -29.67 -4.49 2.79
CA GLU A 512 -29.20 -5.87 2.63
C GLU A 512 -27.68 -5.94 2.53
N LYS A 513 -27.08 -5.05 1.73
CA LYS A 513 -25.62 -4.94 1.63
C LYS A 513 -24.97 -4.66 2.98
N SER A 514 -25.55 -3.78 3.79
CA SER A 514 -25.02 -3.38 5.09
C SER A 514 -25.02 -4.49 6.15
N LYS A 515 -25.72 -5.62 5.90
CA LYS A 515 -25.67 -6.78 6.80
C LYS A 515 -24.27 -7.37 6.93
N ASN A 516 -23.40 -7.17 5.94
CA ASN A 516 -21.99 -7.52 6.01
C ASN A 516 -21.20 -6.30 6.52
N VAL A 517 -20.62 -6.41 7.70
CA VAL A 517 -19.91 -5.29 8.36
C VAL A 517 -18.67 -5.79 9.08
N SER A 518 -17.60 -4.99 9.09
CA SER A 518 -16.41 -5.34 9.87
C SER A 518 -16.59 -5.05 11.36
N LEU A 519 -15.96 -5.84 12.23
CA LEU A 519 -16.03 -5.66 13.68
C LEU A 519 -15.74 -4.23 14.17
N PRO A 520 -14.72 -3.48 13.67
CA PRO A 520 -14.49 -2.09 14.06
C PRO A 520 -15.67 -1.18 13.76
N ARG A 521 -16.29 -1.35 12.58
CA ARG A 521 -17.43 -0.52 12.14
C ARG A 521 -18.67 -0.85 12.94
N PHE A 522 -18.89 -2.13 13.25
CA PHE A 522 -19.95 -2.57 14.15
C PHE A 522 -19.81 -1.96 15.54
N ILE A 523 -18.64 -2.07 16.18
CA ILE A 523 -18.39 -1.48 17.52
C ILE A 523 -18.59 0.04 17.49
N TYR A 524 -18.13 0.71 16.42
CA TYR A 524 -18.36 2.12 16.22
C TYR A 524 -19.86 2.44 16.08
N ALA A 525 -20.61 1.65 15.32
CA ALA A 525 -22.05 1.82 15.09
C ALA A 525 -22.89 1.75 16.37
N LEU A 526 -22.45 1.01 17.39
CA LEU A 526 -23.12 0.92 18.69
C LEU A 526 -23.24 2.27 19.41
N GLY A 527 -22.39 3.25 19.06
CA GLY A 527 -22.49 4.60 19.59
C GLY A 527 -22.12 4.71 21.08
N ILE A 528 -21.27 3.80 21.58
CA ILE A 528 -20.77 3.82 22.96
C ILE A 528 -20.05 5.15 23.21
N ARG A 529 -20.30 5.77 24.38
CA ARG A 529 -19.72 7.07 24.70
C ARG A 529 -18.20 7.00 24.74
N HIS A 530 -17.55 8.05 24.21
CA HIS A 530 -16.10 8.17 23.97
C HIS A 530 -15.46 7.05 23.11
N ILE A 531 -16.22 6.09 22.58
CA ILE A 531 -15.75 5.13 21.58
C ILE A 531 -15.92 5.73 20.19
N GLY A 532 -14.91 6.48 19.77
CA GLY A 532 -14.73 6.89 18.38
C GLY A 532 -14.19 5.76 17.51
N GLU A 533 -14.07 6.01 16.20
CA GLU A 533 -13.57 5.03 15.21
C GLU A 533 -12.23 4.37 15.60
N GLN A 534 -11.29 5.16 16.15
CA GLN A 534 -9.99 4.64 16.58
C GLN A 534 -10.12 3.70 17.79
N ASN A 535 -10.94 4.07 18.78
CA ASN A 535 -11.18 3.23 19.95
C ASN A 535 -11.97 1.98 19.57
N ALA A 536 -12.91 2.08 18.63
CA ALA A 536 -13.63 0.93 18.10
C ALA A 536 -12.68 -0.05 17.39
N LYS A 537 -11.73 0.47 16.60
CA LYS A 537 -10.67 -0.34 15.99
C LYS A 537 -9.72 -0.95 17.02
N LEU A 538 -9.38 -0.21 18.07
CA LEU A 538 -8.57 -0.70 19.18
C LEU A 538 -9.24 -1.87 19.91
N LEU A 539 -10.55 -1.73 20.22
CA LEU A 539 -11.35 -2.80 20.82
C LEU A 539 -11.46 -4.00 19.87
N ALA A 540 -11.78 -3.77 18.60
CA ALA A 540 -11.84 -4.84 17.59
C ALA A 540 -10.51 -5.61 17.48
N ARG A 541 -9.38 -4.90 17.51
CA ARG A 541 -8.04 -5.50 17.53
C ARG A 541 -7.78 -6.32 18.80
N GLU A 542 -8.26 -5.87 19.94
CA GLU A 542 -8.06 -6.59 21.20
C GLU A 542 -8.89 -7.88 21.27
N PHE A 543 -10.12 -7.85 20.75
CA PHE A 543 -11.05 -8.97 20.88
C PHE A 543 -11.07 -9.91 19.68
N GLY A 544 -10.67 -9.44 18.48
CA GLY A 544 -10.56 -10.24 17.27
C GLY A 544 -11.92 -10.58 16.64
N SER A 545 -12.86 -11.13 17.40
CA SER A 545 -14.18 -11.56 16.90
C SER A 545 -15.33 -10.93 17.67
N TYR A 546 -16.51 -10.87 17.02
CA TYR A 546 -17.75 -10.47 17.67
C TYR A 546 -18.07 -11.34 18.90
N ALA A 547 -17.93 -12.66 18.76
CA ALA A 547 -18.23 -13.60 19.84
C ALA A 547 -17.36 -13.34 21.08
N ASN A 548 -16.05 -13.11 20.88
CA ASN A 548 -15.15 -12.80 21.98
C ASN A 548 -15.44 -11.41 22.58
N PHE A 549 -15.70 -10.40 21.73
CA PHE A 549 -16.08 -9.07 22.21
C PHE A 549 -17.28 -9.13 23.15
N ILE A 550 -18.38 -9.78 22.75
CA ILE A 550 -19.58 -9.89 23.58
C ILE A 550 -19.34 -10.68 24.86
N ALA A 551 -18.61 -11.79 24.78
CA ALA A 551 -18.28 -12.58 25.97
C ALA A 551 -17.50 -11.75 27.01
N GLN A 552 -16.47 -11.03 26.57
CA GLN A 552 -15.61 -10.22 27.43
C GLN A 552 -16.37 -9.00 28.01
N MET A 553 -17.19 -8.31 27.22
CA MET A 553 -18.03 -7.23 27.73
C MET A 553 -19.07 -7.75 28.74
N GLY A 554 -19.58 -8.97 28.54
CA GLY A 554 -20.43 -9.65 29.52
C GLY A 554 -19.73 -9.94 30.85
N LEU A 555 -18.44 -10.28 30.84
CA LEU A 555 -17.64 -10.41 32.06
C LEU A 555 -17.40 -9.06 32.73
N LEU A 556 -17.13 -8.01 31.94
CA LEU A 556 -16.92 -6.66 32.45
C LEU A 556 -18.16 -6.13 33.18
N SER A 557 -19.36 -6.37 32.64
CA SER A 557 -20.63 -6.02 33.31
C SER A 557 -20.85 -6.73 34.66
N LYS A 558 -20.10 -7.82 34.92
CA LYS A 558 -20.12 -8.56 36.19
C LYS A 558 -18.97 -8.14 37.13
N ASN A 559 -18.31 -7.01 36.85
CA ASN A 559 -17.16 -6.48 37.59
C ASN A 559 -15.97 -7.45 37.67
N ASP A 560 -15.73 -8.22 36.61
CA ASP A 560 -14.54 -9.08 36.51
C ASP A 560 -13.26 -8.24 36.46
N SER A 561 -12.32 -8.54 37.36
CA SER A 561 -11.10 -7.73 37.55
C SER A 561 -10.11 -7.86 36.41
N ASP A 562 -10.08 -9.01 35.72
CA ASP A 562 -9.07 -9.30 34.71
C ASP A 562 -9.38 -8.56 33.41
N ILE A 563 -10.66 -8.55 32.99
CA ILE A 563 -11.08 -7.75 31.84
C ILE A 563 -11.03 -6.25 32.13
N TYR A 564 -11.37 -5.84 33.36
CA TYR A 564 -11.24 -4.44 33.78
C TYR A 564 -9.79 -3.96 33.63
N GLN A 565 -8.83 -4.72 34.18
CA GLN A 565 -7.43 -4.36 34.05
C GLN A 565 -6.95 -4.43 32.61
N LYS A 566 -7.35 -5.47 31.86
CA LYS A 566 -6.99 -5.62 30.44
C LYS A 566 -7.40 -4.40 29.61
N LEU A 567 -8.61 -3.87 29.81
CA LEU A 567 -9.08 -2.66 29.13
C LEU A 567 -8.40 -1.40 29.64
N ASN A 568 -8.23 -1.25 30.95
CA ASN A 568 -7.54 -0.10 31.57
C ASN A 568 -6.07 0.02 31.11
N ASP A 569 -5.45 -1.12 30.81
CA ASP A 569 -4.09 -1.22 30.31
C ASP A 569 -3.95 -0.89 28.81
N LEU A 570 -5.04 -0.69 28.07
CA LEU A 570 -4.97 -0.33 26.64
C LEU A 570 -4.63 1.16 26.47
N GLU A 571 -3.52 1.45 25.79
CA GLU A 571 -3.15 2.82 25.41
C GLU A 571 -4.22 3.41 24.48
N GLY A 572 -4.97 4.40 24.98
CA GLY A 572 -6.14 4.98 24.32
C GLY A 572 -7.47 4.79 25.08
N ILE A 573 -7.53 3.86 26.04
CA ILE A 573 -8.69 3.66 26.93
C ILE A 573 -8.33 4.15 28.34
N GLY A 574 -8.65 5.40 28.63
CA GLY A 574 -8.52 5.95 29.98
C GLY A 574 -9.71 5.57 30.86
N TYR A 575 -9.60 5.85 32.17
CA TYR A 575 -10.64 5.59 33.18
C TYR A 575 -12.04 6.05 32.75
N LYS A 576 -12.17 7.27 32.20
CA LYS A 576 -13.47 7.79 31.73
C LYS A 576 -14.09 6.91 30.62
N ILE A 577 -13.28 6.46 29.66
CA ILE A 577 -13.75 5.60 28.56
C ILE A 577 -14.16 4.23 29.11
N LEU A 578 -13.40 3.70 30.06
CA LEU A 578 -13.71 2.42 30.70
C LEU A 578 -15.05 2.47 31.45
N VAL A 579 -15.29 3.54 32.20
CA VAL A 579 -16.59 3.79 32.86
C VAL A 579 -17.72 3.83 31.83
N ASP A 580 -17.56 4.53 30.72
CA ASP A 580 -18.60 4.60 29.70
C ASP A 580 -18.87 3.26 28.99
N ILE A 581 -17.85 2.40 28.85
CA ILE A 581 -18.04 1.02 28.36
C ILE A 581 -18.86 0.24 29.39
N ILE A 582 -18.50 0.32 30.68
CA ILE A 582 -19.22 -0.37 31.76
C ILE A 582 -20.68 0.08 31.78
N ASP A 583 -20.93 1.38 31.86
CA ASP A 583 -22.28 1.96 31.90
C ASP A 583 -23.13 1.55 30.69
N PHE A 584 -22.52 1.47 29.51
CA PHE A 584 -23.23 1.03 28.31
C PHE A 584 -23.65 -0.45 28.36
N PHE A 585 -22.77 -1.32 28.88
CA PHE A 585 -23.03 -2.76 28.99
C PHE A 585 -23.80 -3.15 30.27
N ASP A 586 -23.94 -2.27 31.26
CA ASP A 586 -24.81 -2.50 32.43
C ASP A 586 -26.31 -2.41 32.06
N ILE A 587 -26.63 -1.68 30.98
CA ILE A 587 -27.98 -1.57 30.44
C ILE A 587 -28.36 -2.84 29.66
N LYS A 588 -29.30 -3.62 30.20
CA LYS A 588 -29.75 -4.90 29.63
C LYS A 588 -30.27 -4.77 28.20
N GLU A 589 -31.02 -3.71 27.92
CA GLU A 589 -31.62 -3.44 26.61
C GLU A 589 -30.54 -3.26 25.52
N ASN A 590 -29.38 -2.67 25.86
CA ASN A 590 -28.27 -2.55 24.93
C ASN A 590 -27.67 -3.93 24.61
N ILE A 591 -27.46 -4.78 25.62
CA ILE A 591 -26.95 -6.15 25.41
C ILE A 591 -27.91 -6.95 24.52
N GLU A 592 -29.21 -6.88 24.79
CA GLU A 592 -30.22 -7.58 24.00
C GLU A 592 -30.25 -7.10 22.54
N LEU A 593 -30.19 -5.78 22.32
CA LEU A 593 -30.10 -5.20 20.98
C LEU A 593 -28.87 -5.71 20.23
N ILE A 594 -27.71 -5.74 20.89
CA ILE A 594 -26.44 -6.17 20.28
C ILE A 594 -26.48 -7.66 19.91
N LYS A 595 -27.11 -8.50 20.75
CA LYS A 595 -27.29 -9.93 20.46
C LYS A 595 -28.22 -10.13 19.26
N LYS A 596 -29.39 -9.46 19.26
CA LYS A 596 -30.33 -9.49 18.13
C LYS A 596 -29.68 -9.03 16.82
N LEU A 597 -28.88 -7.97 16.86
CA LEU A 597 -28.11 -7.53 15.70
C LEU A 597 -27.09 -8.59 15.27
N GLY A 598 -26.36 -9.21 16.21
CA GLY A 598 -25.41 -10.28 15.90
C GLY A 598 -26.03 -11.54 15.30
N GLU A 599 -27.32 -11.78 15.51
CA GLU A 599 -28.05 -12.91 14.89
C GLU A 599 -28.35 -12.67 13.40
N ILE A 600 -28.48 -11.40 12.97
CA ILE A 600 -28.89 -11.05 11.60
C ILE A 600 -27.76 -10.44 10.76
N LEU A 601 -26.69 -9.98 11.41
CA LEU A 601 -25.53 -9.36 10.76
C LEU A 601 -24.41 -10.39 10.58
N ASN A 602 -23.78 -10.37 9.42
CA ASN A 602 -22.50 -11.02 9.20
C ASN A 602 -21.38 -10.06 9.63
N ILE A 603 -20.96 -10.17 10.90
CA ILE A 603 -19.91 -9.33 11.46
C ILE A 603 -18.56 -10.01 11.21
N GLU A 604 -17.80 -9.46 10.27
CA GLU A 604 -16.49 -9.99 9.90
C GLU A 604 -15.49 -9.77 11.04
N ASP A 605 -14.81 -10.84 11.43
CA ASP A 605 -13.73 -10.81 12.41
C ASP A 605 -12.66 -9.81 11.99
N TYR A 606 -12.10 -9.11 12.98
CA TYR A 606 -10.97 -8.23 12.77
C TYR A 606 -9.75 -9.04 12.39
N LYS A 607 -9.38 -8.97 11.11
CA LYS A 607 -8.12 -9.46 10.58
C LYS A 607 -7.16 -8.28 10.44
N GLU A 608 -6.05 -8.31 11.16
CA GLU A 608 -5.05 -7.26 11.06
C GLU A 608 -4.31 -7.40 9.73
N THR A 609 -4.60 -6.51 8.77
CA THR A 609 -3.80 -6.31 7.57
C THR A 609 -2.63 -5.40 7.91
N ARG A 610 -1.63 -5.93 8.62
CA ARG A 610 -0.31 -5.31 8.75
C ARG A 610 0.77 -6.36 8.56
N GLU A 611 1.91 -5.90 8.06
CA GLU A 611 3.14 -6.65 7.83
C GLU A 611 3.40 -7.62 8.99
N GLN A 612 3.37 -8.93 8.71
CA GLN A 612 3.61 -9.95 9.72
C GLN A 612 5.07 -9.87 10.16
N SER A 613 5.32 -9.19 11.27
CA SER A 613 6.60 -9.25 11.98
C SER A 613 6.47 -10.13 13.23
N SER A 614 7.61 -10.54 13.81
CA SER A 614 7.59 -11.25 15.09
C SER A 614 7.21 -10.36 16.30
N LEU A 615 6.93 -9.07 16.07
CA LEU A 615 6.31 -8.15 17.04
C LEU A 615 4.79 -8.00 16.88
N THR A 616 4.20 -8.55 15.81
CA THR A 616 2.75 -8.41 15.55
C THR A 616 1.95 -8.96 16.74
N GLY A 617 1.07 -8.15 17.30
CA GLY A 617 0.24 -8.50 18.45
C GLY A 617 0.98 -8.52 19.80
N LYS A 618 2.33 -8.49 19.82
CA LYS A 618 3.12 -8.52 21.05
C LYS A 618 3.04 -7.21 21.81
N ARG A 619 2.97 -7.30 23.13
CA ARG A 619 2.91 -6.17 24.05
C ARG A 619 4.31 -5.73 24.47
N VAL A 620 4.74 -4.55 24.01
CA VAL A 620 6.10 -4.03 24.19
C VAL A 620 6.11 -2.83 25.13
N VAL A 621 6.99 -2.82 26.12
CA VAL A 621 7.16 -1.69 27.06
C VAL A 621 8.56 -1.10 26.93
N PHE A 622 8.65 0.22 26.77
CA PHE A 622 9.92 0.95 26.76
C PHE A 622 10.19 1.61 28.12
N THR A 623 11.38 1.42 28.68
CA THR A 623 11.79 1.99 29.97
C THR A 623 13.25 2.46 29.93
N GLY A 624 13.60 3.46 30.75
CA GLY A 624 14.93 4.10 30.70
C GLY A 624 15.11 5.06 29.51
N SER A 625 16.23 5.75 29.45
CA SER A 625 16.65 6.57 28.32
C SER A 625 17.42 5.70 27.32
N LEU A 626 16.99 5.69 26.06
CA LEU A 626 17.71 5.01 24.98
C LEU A 626 18.84 5.94 24.50
N PRO A 627 20.12 5.52 24.36
CA PRO A 627 21.22 6.38 23.90
C PRO A 627 21.14 6.95 22.48
N THR A 628 20.67 6.20 21.48
CA THR A 628 20.76 6.59 20.06
C THR A 628 19.45 7.12 19.46
N ILE A 629 18.30 6.55 19.82
CA ILE A 629 16.98 6.97 19.31
C ILE A 629 16.08 7.48 20.43
N SER A 630 15.11 8.35 20.11
CA SER A 630 14.15 8.78 21.11
C SER A 630 13.20 7.62 21.48
N ARG A 631 12.68 7.62 22.72
CA ARG A 631 11.61 6.67 23.10
C ARG A 631 10.38 6.79 22.22
N ALA A 632 10.08 8.00 21.75
CA ALA A 632 8.95 8.24 20.86
C ALA A 632 9.18 7.57 19.49
N GLU A 633 10.39 7.67 18.94
CA GLU A 633 10.81 6.98 17.71
C GLU A 633 10.77 5.46 17.87
N ALA A 634 11.26 4.93 19.00
CA ALA A 634 11.24 3.50 19.29
C ALA A 634 9.81 2.95 19.38
N LYS A 635 8.92 3.66 20.09
CA LYS A 635 7.49 3.32 20.18
C LYS A 635 6.80 3.35 18.83
N ALA A 636 6.98 4.43 18.06
CA ALA A 636 6.39 4.56 16.74
C ALA A 636 6.86 3.44 15.79
N THR A 637 8.14 3.05 15.90
CA THR A 637 8.71 1.92 15.16
C THR A 637 8.05 0.60 15.57
N ALA A 638 7.87 0.34 16.87
CA ALA A 638 7.20 -0.85 17.38
C ALA A 638 5.75 -0.96 16.86
N GLU A 639 5.00 0.14 16.91
CA GLU A 639 3.62 0.22 16.42
C GLU A 639 3.53 0.00 14.90
N LYS A 640 4.53 0.49 14.14
CA LYS A 640 4.64 0.24 12.70
C LYS A 640 4.74 -1.26 12.41
N PHE A 641 5.55 -1.99 13.18
CA PHE A 641 5.69 -3.45 13.06
C PHE A 641 4.60 -4.26 13.78
N GLY A 642 3.48 -3.63 14.15
CA GLY A 642 2.31 -4.33 14.69
C GLY A 642 2.34 -4.62 16.19
N ALA A 643 3.31 -4.08 16.93
CA ALA A 643 3.38 -4.26 18.38
C ALA A 643 2.35 -3.38 19.11
N LYS A 644 1.84 -3.88 20.24
CA LYS A 644 1.02 -3.13 21.20
C LYS A 644 1.94 -2.46 22.21
N VAL A 645 2.23 -1.18 22.03
CA VAL A 645 3.03 -0.44 23.02
C VAL A 645 2.20 -0.25 24.30
N ALA A 646 2.79 -0.53 25.45
CA ALA A 646 2.16 -0.40 26.75
C ALA A 646 2.94 0.55 27.67
N ALA A 647 2.22 1.25 28.54
CA ALA A 647 2.82 2.17 29.51
C ALA A 647 3.38 1.45 30.74
N SER A 648 2.83 0.29 31.11
CA SER A 648 3.13 -0.47 32.32
C SER A 648 3.59 -1.89 31.97
N VAL A 649 4.42 -2.48 32.84
CA VAL A 649 4.77 -3.90 32.78
C VAL A 649 3.71 -4.69 33.54
N SER A 650 3.18 -5.73 32.90
CA SER A 650 2.15 -6.66 33.41
C SER A 650 2.55 -8.10 33.09
N SER A 651 1.84 -9.10 33.61
CA SER A 651 2.03 -10.51 33.23
C SER A 651 1.80 -10.77 31.74
N ASN A 652 1.05 -9.90 31.07
CA ASN A 652 0.75 -9.98 29.64
C ASN A 652 1.76 -9.21 28.77
N THR A 653 2.84 -8.69 29.35
CA THR A 653 3.88 -7.98 28.59
C THR A 653 4.84 -9.01 27.97
N ASP A 654 5.00 -8.99 26.66
CA ASP A 654 5.85 -9.94 25.93
C ASP A 654 7.32 -9.51 25.87
N LEU A 655 7.58 -8.20 25.84
CA LEU A 655 8.91 -7.65 25.65
C LEU A 655 9.09 -6.32 26.39
N VAL A 656 10.22 -6.14 27.05
CA VAL A 656 10.64 -4.86 27.63
C VAL A 656 11.93 -4.41 26.98
N VAL A 657 11.93 -3.22 26.37
CA VAL A 657 13.13 -2.57 25.85
C VAL A 657 13.65 -1.62 26.93
N ALA A 658 14.83 -1.92 27.47
CA ALA A 658 15.41 -1.22 28.61
C ALA A 658 16.64 -0.40 28.21
N GLY A 659 16.53 0.92 28.34
CA GLY A 659 17.65 1.85 28.21
C GLY A 659 18.36 2.13 29.54
N VAL A 660 19.24 3.12 29.52
CA VAL A 660 19.97 3.64 30.69
C VAL A 660 18.96 4.14 31.74
N ASP A 661 19.25 3.93 33.03
CA ASP A 661 18.37 4.31 34.14
C ASP A 661 16.96 3.68 34.12
N ALA A 662 16.82 2.49 33.55
CA ALA A 662 15.57 1.73 33.63
C ALA A 662 15.27 1.31 35.09
N GLY A 663 14.43 2.09 35.77
CA GLY A 663 14.09 1.93 37.19
C GLY A 663 13.07 0.81 37.51
N SER A 664 11.93 1.18 38.08
CA SER A 664 10.94 0.25 38.65
C SER A 664 10.35 -0.75 37.64
N LYS A 665 10.20 -0.37 36.37
CA LYS A 665 9.66 -1.24 35.32
C LYS A 665 10.61 -2.39 34.95
N LEU A 666 11.92 -2.15 34.97
CA LEU A 666 12.91 -3.20 34.74
C LEU A 666 12.90 -4.24 35.86
N LYS A 667 12.78 -3.78 37.12
CA LYS A 667 12.64 -4.68 38.28
C LYS A 667 11.39 -5.56 38.14
N LYS A 668 10.24 -4.95 37.86
CA LYS A 668 8.98 -5.66 37.65
C LYS A 668 9.04 -6.66 36.49
N ALA A 669 9.75 -6.32 35.41
CA ALA A 669 9.95 -7.23 34.27
C ALA A 669 10.78 -8.46 34.64
N LYS A 670 11.86 -8.27 35.41
CA LYS A 670 12.69 -9.36 35.93
C LYS A 670 11.92 -10.27 36.89
N GLU A 671 11.10 -9.69 37.78
CA GLU A 671 10.26 -10.43 38.71
C GLU A 671 9.23 -11.31 38.01
N LEU A 672 8.65 -10.82 36.91
CA LEU A 672 7.64 -11.53 36.12
C LEU A 672 8.24 -12.46 35.04
N GLY A 673 9.57 -12.55 34.92
CA GLY A 673 10.23 -13.41 33.94
C GLY A 673 10.04 -12.98 32.48
N ILE A 674 9.77 -11.69 32.24
CA ILE A 674 9.48 -11.15 30.90
C ILE A 674 10.78 -10.95 30.13
N LYS A 675 10.76 -11.19 28.82
CA LYS A 675 11.92 -10.96 27.94
C LYS A 675 12.33 -9.48 27.98
N ILE A 676 13.59 -9.21 28.31
CA ILE A 676 14.17 -7.87 28.34
C ILE A 676 15.26 -7.82 27.27
N ILE A 677 15.26 -6.76 26.47
CA ILE A 677 16.33 -6.46 25.50
C ILE A 677 16.82 -5.02 25.69
N ASP A 678 18.03 -4.74 25.25
CA ASP A 678 18.59 -3.38 25.24
C ASP A 678 18.31 -2.63 23.92
N GLU A 679 18.86 -1.41 23.78
CA GLU A 679 18.68 -0.60 22.58
C GLU A 679 19.35 -1.23 21.34
N GLU A 680 20.54 -1.83 21.48
CA GLU A 680 21.29 -2.39 20.35
C GLU A 680 20.58 -3.63 19.79
N GLU A 681 20.06 -4.48 20.68
CA GLU A 681 19.22 -5.61 20.35
C GLU A 681 17.90 -5.16 19.69
N TRP A 682 17.27 -4.09 20.19
CA TRP A 682 16.09 -3.51 19.56
C TRP A 682 16.36 -3.02 18.13
N LEU A 683 17.45 -2.28 17.91
CA LEU A 683 17.82 -1.79 16.59
C LEU A 683 18.14 -2.93 15.62
N THR A 684 18.80 -3.99 16.10
CA THR A 684 19.06 -5.21 15.33
C THR A 684 17.77 -5.90 14.93
N LEU A 685 16.85 -6.07 15.88
CA LEU A 685 15.53 -6.67 15.65
C LEU A 685 14.74 -5.88 14.59
N ILE A 686 14.72 -4.55 14.68
CA ILE A 686 14.07 -3.68 13.70
C ILE A 686 14.75 -3.77 12.32
N LYS A 687 16.08 -3.83 12.27
CA LYS A 687 16.83 -3.97 11.02
C LYS A 687 16.49 -5.29 10.32
N MET A 688 16.39 -6.39 11.09
CA MET A 688 15.94 -7.68 10.56
C MET A 688 14.53 -7.58 9.97
N PHE A 689 13.57 -6.96 10.65
CA PHE A 689 12.22 -6.79 10.09
C PHE A 689 12.18 -5.92 8.85
N LYS A 690 13.00 -4.87 8.78
CA LYS A 690 13.11 -4.05 7.55
C LYS A 690 13.66 -4.85 6.37
N THR A 691 14.58 -5.79 6.62
CA THR A 691 15.09 -6.69 5.57
C THR A 691 14.03 -7.72 5.16
N MET A 692 13.34 -8.34 6.12
CA MET A 692 12.29 -9.35 5.85
C MET A 692 11.05 -8.76 5.14
N ASN A 693 10.57 -7.57 5.53
CA ASN A 693 9.40 -6.95 4.88
C ASN A 693 9.68 -6.52 3.45
N LYS A 694 10.93 -6.15 3.13
CA LYS A 694 11.35 -5.87 1.75
C LYS A 694 11.28 -7.11 0.85
N GLU A 695 11.34 -8.30 1.43
CA GLU A 695 11.20 -9.59 0.74
C GLU A 695 9.73 -10.08 0.69
N MET A 696 8.85 -9.58 1.57
CA MET A 696 7.40 -9.89 1.59
C MET A 696 6.51 -8.98 0.71
N GLU A 697 6.92 -7.74 0.42
CA GLU A 697 6.14 -6.81 -0.42
C GLU A 697 6.03 -7.24 -1.90
N SER A 698 6.79 -8.24 -2.34
CA SER A 698 6.63 -8.87 -3.64
C SER A 698 5.49 -9.91 -3.61
N GLN A 699 4.27 -9.54 -4.04
CA GLN A 699 3.19 -10.48 -4.34
C GLN A 699 3.66 -11.50 -5.38
N VAL A 700 3.79 -12.78 -5.00
CA VAL A 700 4.27 -13.82 -5.92
C VAL A 700 3.10 -14.42 -6.70
N VAL A 701 2.94 -13.98 -7.94
CA VAL A 701 2.20 -14.70 -8.98
C VAL A 701 3.09 -15.84 -9.46
N ILE A 702 2.71 -17.10 -9.21
CA ILE A 702 3.60 -18.24 -9.53
C ILE A 702 3.59 -18.56 -11.03
N TYR A 703 2.50 -18.30 -11.77
CA TYR A 703 2.47 -18.48 -13.23
C TYR A 703 1.27 -17.79 -13.89
N GLN A 704 1.51 -17.12 -15.03
CA GLN A 704 0.49 -16.55 -15.92
C GLN A 704 0.72 -17.14 -17.32
N ASP A 705 -0.33 -17.66 -17.98
CA ASP A 705 -0.20 -18.10 -19.38
C ASP A 705 -0.33 -16.91 -20.34
N GLU A 706 -0.07 -17.15 -21.63
CA GLU A 706 0.08 -16.13 -22.68
C GLU A 706 -1.15 -15.23 -22.87
N ASN A 707 -2.31 -15.60 -22.29
CA ASN A 707 -3.56 -14.83 -22.37
C ASN A 707 -4.03 -14.26 -21.01
N GLY A 708 -3.34 -14.54 -19.90
CA GLY A 708 -3.62 -13.93 -18.59
C GLY A 708 -4.88 -14.42 -17.88
N GLU A 709 -5.45 -15.57 -18.24
CA GLU A 709 -6.80 -15.97 -17.80
C GLU A 709 -6.89 -16.87 -16.55
N VAL A 710 -5.79 -17.37 -15.97
CA VAL A 710 -5.87 -18.31 -14.82
C VAL A 710 -5.23 -17.75 -13.55
N ASN A 711 -6.03 -17.69 -12.47
CA ASN A 711 -5.59 -17.33 -11.12
C ASN A 711 -5.67 -18.57 -10.22
N VAL A 712 -4.54 -19.20 -9.88
CA VAL A 712 -4.51 -20.24 -8.83
C VAL A 712 -4.08 -19.59 -7.53
N GLU A 713 -5.03 -19.40 -6.62
CA GLU A 713 -4.74 -18.94 -5.26
C GLU A 713 -3.96 -20.02 -4.49
N VAL A 714 -2.80 -19.65 -3.94
CA VAL A 714 -1.93 -20.58 -3.23
C VAL A 714 -1.85 -20.23 -1.74
N LYS A 715 -1.66 -21.25 -0.89
CA LYS A 715 -1.30 -21.02 0.51
C LYS A 715 0.21 -21.10 0.66
N ILE A 716 0.82 -20.09 1.28
CA ILE A 716 2.24 -20.10 1.62
C ILE A 716 2.34 -20.27 3.13
N ILE A 717 2.92 -21.39 3.57
CA ILE A 717 3.09 -21.75 4.98
C ILE A 717 4.46 -22.44 5.11
N ASP A 718 5.24 -22.08 6.11
CA ASP A 718 6.59 -22.62 6.38
C ASP A 718 7.53 -22.54 5.16
N GLU A 719 7.57 -21.37 4.51
CA GLU A 719 8.45 -21.08 3.36
C GLU A 719 8.21 -21.96 2.11
N THR A 720 7.08 -22.69 2.06
CA THR A 720 6.71 -23.52 0.90
C THR A 720 5.27 -23.26 0.45
N VAL A 721 4.97 -23.66 -0.79
CA VAL A 721 3.67 -23.43 -1.46
C VAL A 721 2.81 -24.69 -1.33
N TRP A 722 1.56 -24.52 -0.94
CA TRP A 722 0.62 -25.62 -0.71
C TRP A 722 -0.59 -25.53 -1.65
N LEU A 723 -0.89 -26.64 -2.34
CA LEU A 723 -2.04 -26.77 -3.23
C LEU A 723 -2.89 -28.00 -2.89
N SER A 724 -4.21 -27.87 -2.96
CA SER A 724 -5.12 -29.02 -2.88
C SER A 724 -5.06 -29.85 -4.17
N LEU A 725 -5.51 -31.11 -4.11
CA LEU A 725 -5.58 -31.98 -5.30
C LEU A 725 -6.33 -31.32 -6.48
N ASN A 726 -7.35 -30.52 -6.19
CA ASN A 726 -8.13 -29.80 -7.20
C ASN A 726 -7.31 -28.71 -7.89
N GLN A 727 -6.53 -27.96 -7.10
CA GLN A 727 -5.71 -26.86 -7.61
C GLN A 727 -4.51 -27.40 -8.40
N ILE A 728 -3.93 -28.55 -8.01
CA ILE A 728 -2.87 -29.21 -8.80
C ILE A 728 -3.41 -29.72 -10.14
N ALA A 729 -4.63 -30.27 -10.14
CA ALA A 729 -5.34 -30.70 -11.34
C ALA A 729 -5.62 -29.54 -12.29
N GLU A 730 -6.06 -28.39 -11.76
CA GLU A 730 -6.29 -27.16 -12.51
C GLU A 730 -4.98 -26.57 -13.06
N LEU A 731 -3.93 -26.48 -12.22
CA LEU A 731 -2.60 -26.00 -12.57
C LEU A 731 -2.02 -26.78 -13.76
N PHE A 732 -2.12 -28.11 -13.75
CA PHE A 732 -1.58 -28.95 -14.83
C PHE A 732 -2.58 -29.29 -15.93
N ALA A 733 -3.81 -28.77 -15.86
CA ALA A 733 -4.93 -29.08 -16.76
C ALA A 733 -5.12 -30.59 -16.97
N ARG A 734 -5.26 -31.34 -15.87
CA ARG A 734 -5.46 -32.81 -15.86
C ARG A 734 -6.55 -33.21 -14.89
N ASP A 735 -7.13 -34.38 -15.13
CA ASP A 735 -8.13 -34.95 -14.22
C ASP A 735 -7.53 -35.26 -12.85
N LYS A 736 -8.32 -35.00 -11.79
CA LYS A 736 -7.94 -35.26 -10.39
C LYS A 736 -7.52 -36.71 -10.15
N SER A 737 -8.12 -37.66 -10.87
CA SER A 737 -7.78 -39.09 -10.80
C SER A 737 -6.36 -39.39 -11.31
N VAL A 738 -5.90 -38.64 -12.30
CA VAL A 738 -4.55 -38.75 -12.86
C VAL A 738 -3.53 -38.19 -11.86
N ILE A 739 -3.79 -37.02 -11.28
CA ILE A 739 -2.94 -36.42 -10.24
C ILE A 739 -2.86 -37.32 -9.00
N SER A 740 -4.00 -37.82 -8.52
CA SER A 740 -4.06 -38.72 -7.37
C SER A 740 -3.26 -40.01 -7.60
N ARG A 741 -3.29 -40.57 -8.82
CA ARG A 741 -2.47 -41.74 -9.17
C ARG A 741 -0.98 -41.42 -9.14
N HIS A 742 -0.55 -40.25 -9.60
CA HIS A 742 0.86 -39.85 -9.56
C HIS A 742 1.35 -39.64 -8.12
N LEU A 743 0.57 -38.98 -7.26
CA LEU A 743 0.87 -38.83 -5.83
C LEU A 743 0.99 -40.18 -5.12
N LYS A 744 0.04 -41.10 -5.36
CA LYS A 744 0.10 -42.46 -4.80
C LYS A 744 1.36 -43.22 -5.24
N ASN A 745 1.80 -43.06 -6.48
CA ASN A 745 3.02 -43.68 -6.96
C ASN A 745 4.27 -43.06 -6.33
N ILE A 746 4.33 -41.73 -6.19
CA ILE A 746 5.43 -41.01 -5.51
C ILE A 746 5.62 -41.53 -4.08
N PHE A 747 4.53 -41.67 -3.32
CA PHE A 747 4.61 -42.18 -1.93
C PHE A 747 4.90 -43.68 -1.86
N LYS A 748 4.32 -44.48 -2.79
CA LYS A 748 4.58 -45.93 -2.86
C LYS A 748 6.04 -46.24 -3.22
N GLU A 749 6.63 -45.45 -4.10
CA GLU A 749 8.04 -45.54 -4.51
C GLU A 749 8.99 -44.91 -3.47
N GLN A 750 8.46 -44.33 -2.39
CA GLN A 750 9.20 -43.66 -1.31
C GLN A 750 10.07 -42.49 -1.80
N GLU A 751 9.67 -41.82 -2.89
CA GLU A 751 10.38 -40.62 -3.38
C GLU A 751 10.19 -39.43 -2.45
N LEU A 752 9.02 -39.33 -1.81
CA LEU A 752 8.70 -38.35 -0.78
C LEU A 752 8.00 -39.05 0.39
N GLU A 753 8.29 -38.61 1.61
CA GLU A 753 7.56 -39.08 2.79
C GLU A 753 6.23 -38.34 2.91
N GLU A 754 5.12 -39.06 2.81
CA GLU A 754 3.76 -38.51 2.78
C GLU A 754 3.47 -37.54 3.95
N LYS A 755 3.94 -37.85 5.16
CA LYS A 755 3.75 -37.00 6.34
C LYS A 755 4.51 -35.67 6.30
N ALA A 756 5.57 -35.58 5.50
CA ALA A 756 6.40 -34.37 5.38
C ALA A 756 5.86 -33.40 4.32
N VAL A 757 5.11 -33.91 3.34
CA VAL A 757 4.67 -33.14 2.15
C VAL A 757 3.15 -33.03 2.03
N VAL A 758 2.39 -33.70 2.89
CA VAL A 758 0.93 -33.64 2.95
C VAL A 758 0.47 -33.07 4.29
N ALA A 759 -0.38 -32.05 4.24
CA ALA A 759 -1.01 -31.47 5.41
C ALA A 759 -2.52 -31.41 5.23
N PHE A 760 -3.25 -31.60 6.33
CA PHE A 760 -4.70 -31.41 6.36
C PHE A 760 -5.01 -29.98 6.73
N PHE A 761 -5.68 -29.27 5.83
CA PHE A 761 -6.21 -27.95 6.14
C PHE A 761 -7.74 -28.02 6.18
N ALA A 762 -8.29 -27.41 7.22
CA ALA A 762 -9.72 -27.16 7.32
C ALA A 762 -10.12 -26.20 6.18
N THR A 763 -10.92 -26.71 5.24
CA THR A 763 -11.49 -25.92 4.16
C THR A 763 -13.00 -26.02 4.25
N THR A 764 -13.66 -24.87 4.35
CA THR A 764 -15.12 -24.79 4.34
C THR A 764 -15.58 -24.77 2.89
N ALA A 765 -16.34 -25.79 2.48
CA ALA A 765 -16.89 -25.83 1.13
C ALA A 765 -18.04 -24.83 0.98
N ALA A 766 -18.51 -24.61 -0.25
CA ALA A 766 -19.60 -23.67 -0.56
C ALA A 766 -20.94 -24.00 0.15
N ASP A 767 -21.06 -25.21 0.71
CA ASP A 767 -22.19 -25.66 1.52
C ASP A 767 -22.08 -25.31 3.02
N GLY A 768 -21.01 -24.61 3.43
CA GLY A 768 -20.80 -24.15 4.80
C GLY A 768 -20.24 -25.21 5.76
N LYS A 769 -19.95 -26.42 5.30
CA LYS A 769 -19.33 -27.47 6.13
C LYS A 769 -17.81 -27.45 5.99
N THR A 770 -17.13 -27.55 7.13
CA THR A 770 -15.67 -27.64 7.18
C THR A 770 -15.22 -29.08 6.98
N TYR A 771 -14.49 -29.31 5.89
CA TYR A 771 -13.87 -30.58 5.60
C TYR A 771 -12.36 -30.46 5.81
N GLN A 772 -11.73 -31.51 6.32
CA GLN A 772 -10.27 -31.62 6.29
C GLN A 772 -9.87 -32.02 4.88
N VAL A 773 -9.25 -31.10 4.16
CA VAL A 773 -8.80 -31.29 2.78
C VAL A 773 -7.29 -31.45 2.79
N GLU A 774 -6.79 -32.45 2.09
CA GLU A 774 -5.36 -32.66 1.90
C GLU A 774 -4.80 -31.60 0.95
N TYR A 775 -3.72 -30.96 1.38
CA TYR A 775 -2.89 -30.10 0.58
C TYR A 775 -1.48 -30.68 0.51
N TYR A 776 -0.86 -30.48 -0.64
CA TYR A 776 0.46 -30.98 -0.96
C TYR A 776 1.40 -29.80 -1.12
N ASN A 777 2.58 -29.87 -0.50
CA ASN A 777 3.59 -28.82 -0.55
C ASN A 777 4.28 -28.75 -1.92
N LEU A 778 5.20 -27.80 -2.09
CA LEU A 778 5.86 -27.53 -3.36
C LEU A 778 6.63 -28.76 -3.89
N ASP A 779 7.24 -29.56 -3.03
CA ASP A 779 8.01 -30.75 -3.44
C ASP A 779 7.10 -31.81 -4.07
N ALA A 780 5.92 -32.03 -3.49
CA ALA A 780 4.92 -32.94 -4.04
C ALA A 780 4.31 -32.39 -5.35
N ILE A 781 4.04 -31.08 -5.43
CA ILE A 781 3.54 -30.42 -6.64
C ILE A 781 4.56 -30.53 -7.78
N ILE A 782 5.84 -30.28 -7.50
CA ILE A 782 6.95 -30.40 -8.45
C ILE A 782 7.08 -31.84 -8.94
N SER A 783 7.08 -32.81 -8.02
CA SER A 783 7.20 -34.24 -8.34
C SER A 783 6.06 -34.73 -9.25
N VAL A 784 4.82 -34.25 -9.00
CA VAL A 784 3.68 -34.48 -9.91
C VAL A 784 3.91 -33.79 -11.25
N GLY A 785 4.36 -32.54 -11.26
CA GLY A 785 4.66 -31.77 -12.47
C GLY A 785 5.68 -32.47 -13.38
N TYR A 786 6.63 -33.22 -12.81
CA TYR A 786 7.59 -34.03 -13.57
C TYR A 786 7.00 -35.31 -14.19
N ARG A 787 5.91 -35.84 -13.62
CA ARG A 787 5.26 -37.09 -14.07
C ARG A 787 4.04 -36.86 -14.96
N VAL A 788 3.51 -35.64 -15.01
CA VAL A 788 2.38 -35.26 -15.86
C VAL A 788 2.84 -34.91 -17.29
N ASN A 789 2.23 -35.54 -18.30
CA ASN A 789 2.48 -35.24 -19.71
C ASN A 789 1.50 -34.19 -20.27
N SER A 790 1.50 -32.95 -19.77
CA SER A 790 0.66 -31.85 -20.31
C SER A 790 1.52 -30.66 -20.75
N LYS A 791 1.02 -29.84 -21.69
CA LYS A 791 1.72 -28.61 -22.12
C LYS A 791 2.03 -27.69 -20.94
N ARG A 792 1.09 -27.59 -19.97
CA ARG A 792 1.27 -26.84 -18.72
C ARG A 792 2.27 -27.49 -17.77
N GLY A 793 2.25 -28.81 -17.61
CA GLY A 793 3.28 -29.54 -16.85
C GLY A 793 4.68 -29.36 -17.43
N ILE A 794 4.81 -29.32 -18.77
CA ILE A 794 6.07 -29.03 -19.45
C ILE A 794 6.55 -27.59 -19.19
N ALA A 795 5.65 -26.59 -19.25
CA ALA A 795 5.98 -25.20 -18.96
C ALA A 795 6.39 -25.00 -17.49
N PHE A 796 5.64 -25.60 -16.56
CA PHE A 796 5.96 -25.58 -15.14
C PHE A 796 7.30 -26.26 -14.83
N ARG A 797 7.59 -27.41 -15.45
CA ARG A 797 8.92 -28.04 -15.34
C ARG A 797 10.04 -27.11 -15.80
N LYS A 798 9.86 -26.41 -16.92
CA LYS A 798 10.85 -25.44 -17.43
C LYS A 798 11.05 -24.28 -16.46
N TRP A 799 9.96 -23.74 -15.92
CA TRP A 799 10.00 -22.70 -14.89
C TRP A 799 10.68 -23.18 -13.60
N ALA A 800 10.28 -24.32 -13.04
CA ALA A 800 10.86 -24.86 -11.81
C ALA A 800 12.34 -25.21 -11.98
N THR A 801 12.72 -25.74 -13.15
CA THR A 801 14.14 -26.00 -13.49
C THR A 801 14.92 -24.70 -13.64
N ASN A 802 14.34 -23.65 -14.24
CA ASN A 802 14.96 -22.33 -14.35
C ASN A 802 15.09 -21.64 -12.99
N LEU A 803 14.08 -21.73 -12.13
CA LEU A 803 14.10 -21.15 -10.79
C LEU A 803 15.09 -21.87 -9.88
N LEU A 804 15.15 -23.21 -9.93
CA LEU A 804 16.19 -24.00 -9.26
C LEU A 804 17.58 -23.67 -9.82
N LYS A 805 17.73 -23.48 -11.13
CA LYS A 805 18.96 -22.94 -11.74
C LYS A 805 19.29 -21.58 -11.15
N GLU A 806 18.34 -20.63 -11.11
CA GLU A 806 18.55 -19.31 -10.56
C GLU A 806 18.88 -19.33 -9.06
N TYR A 807 18.26 -20.20 -8.26
CA TYR A 807 18.57 -20.33 -6.83
C TYR A 807 19.90 -21.05 -6.58
N LEU A 808 20.29 -22.01 -7.42
CA LEU A 808 21.60 -22.64 -7.34
C LEU A 808 22.72 -21.72 -7.85
N ILE A 809 22.41 -20.82 -8.79
CA ILE A 809 23.33 -19.82 -9.38
C ILE A 809 23.41 -18.55 -8.49
N LYS A 810 22.31 -18.09 -7.90
CA LYS A 810 22.19 -16.83 -7.14
C LYS A 810 22.07 -17.03 -5.62
N GLY A 811 21.91 -18.27 -5.15
CA GLY A 811 21.80 -18.62 -3.74
C GLY A 811 23.11 -18.35 -3.01
N TYR A 812 23.19 -17.19 -2.36
CA TYR A 812 24.36 -16.56 -1.76
C TYR A 812 25.35 -15.91 -2.74
N SER A 813 24.92 -14.91 -3.52
CA SER A 813 25.77 -13.72 -3.70
C SER A 813 25.02 -12.47 -4.14
N ILE A 814 25.17 -11.43 -3.32
CA ILE A 814 25.41 -10.02 -3.66
C ILE A 814 25.01 -9.61 -5.09
N ASN A 815 24.06 -8.69 -5.20
CA ASN A 815 23.64 -8.00 -6.43
C ASN A 815 24.85 -7.55 -7.29
N GLN A 816 25.19 -8.38 -8.28
CA GLN A 816 26.41 -8.25 -9.07
C GLN A 816 26.35 -7.03 -10.00
N ASP A 817 25.23 -6.77 -10.67
CA ASP A 817 25.12 -5.66 -11.63
C ASP A 817 25.44 -4.29 -11.03
N LYS A 818 25.05 -4.07 -9.77
CA LYS A 818 25.36 -2.83 -9.04
C LYS A 818 26.83 -2.69 -8.61
N ILE A 819 27.56 -3.79 -8.48
CA ILE A 819 28.99 -3.78 -8.10
C ILE A 819 29.87 -3.78 -9.35
N THR A 820 29.51 -4.54 -10.38
CA THR A 820 30.40 -4.83 -11.51
C THR A 820 30.70 -3.61 -12.39
N GLN A 821 29.78 -2.66 -12.61
CA GLN A 821 30.07 -1.58 -13.57
C GLN A 821 30.76 -0.34 -12.99
N LYS A 822 30.33 0.15 -11.82
CA LYS A 822 30.91 1.37 -11.21
C LYS A 822 32.03 1.11 -10.20
N LYS A 823 31.96 0.01 -9.44
CA LYS A 823 32.98 -0.29 -8.43
C LYS A 823 34.16 -1.05 -9.01
N LEU A 824 33.97 -1.88 -10.04
CA LEU A 824 35.09 -2.63 -10.66
C LEU A 824 36.04 -1.72 -11.42
N ASN A 825 35.52 -0.76 -12.23
CA ASN A 825 36.36 0.22 -12.91
C ASN A 825 37.19 1.05 -11.91
N ASN A 826 36.57 1.46 -10.80
CA ASN A 826 37.27 2.16 -9.72
C ASN A 826 38.30 1.26 -9.01
N LEU A 827 37.97 -0.02 -8.79
CA LEU A 827 38.88 -1.01 -8.20
C LEU A 827 40.07 -1.28 -9.12
N GLN A 828 39.86 -1.42 -10.43
CA GLN A 828 40.90 -1.62 -11.43
C GLN A 828 41.90 -0.45 -11.44
N GLN A 829 41.39 0.79 -11.55
CA GLN A 829 42.22 1.99 -11.51
C GLN A 829 42.99 2.10 -10.20
N THR A 830 42.35 1.78 -9.08
CA THR A 830 42.97 1.83 -7.76
C THR A 830 44.06 0.77 -7.61
N VAL A 831 43.82 -0.46 -8.07
CA VAL A 831 44.77 -1.58 -7.99
C VAL A 831 45.97 -1.37 -8.91
N GLU A 832 45.78 -0.80 -10.11
CA GLU A 832 46.89 -0.39 -10.98
C GLU A 832 47.72 0.72 -10.34
N LEU A 833 47.09 1.74 -9.77
CA LEU A 833 47.78 2.82 -9.08
C LEU A 833 48.59 2.30 -7.88
N LEU A 834 47.99 1.42 -7.08
CA LEU A 834 48.65 0.79 -5.92
C LEU A 834 49.80 -0.14 -6.35
N THR A 835 49.63 -0.87 -7.44
CA THR A 835 50.70 -1.72 -8.01
C THR A 835 51.89 -0.88 -8.45
N ASN A 836 51.64 0.16 -9.23
CA ASN A 836 52.67 1.01 -9.81
C ASN A 836 53.39 1.87 -8.75
N THR A 837 52.69 2.23 -7.68
CA THR A 837 53.24 3.07 -6.61
C THR A 837 53.91 2.24 -5.52
N LEU A 838 53.27 1.16 -5.05
CA LEU A 838 53.70 0.49 -3.83
C LEU A 838 54.66 -0.69 -4.09
N ILE A 839 54.45 -1.46 -5.16
CA ILE A 839 55.32 -2.61 -5.47
C ILE A 839 56.61 -2.13 -6.14
N ASN A 840 56.53 -1.25 -7.14
CA ASN A 840 57.72 -0.77 -7.86
C ASN A 840 58.65 0.11 -7.00
N GLN A 841 58.14 0.69 -5.90
CA GLN A 841 58.94 1.45 -4.93
C GLN A 841 59.35 0.62 -3.70
N ASN A 842 59.10 -0.71 -3.68
CA ASN A 842 59.38 -1.61 -2.56
C ASN A 842 58.77 -1.16 -1.20
N LEU A 843 57.59 -0.52 -1.24
CA LEU A 843 56.93 0.03 -0.06
C LEU A 843 56.01 -0.99 0.65
N VAL A 844 55.97 -2.24 0.19
CA VAL A 844 55.15 -3.32 0.76
C VAL A 844 55.99 -4.55 1.02
N ASN A 845 55.77 -5.18 2.18
CA ASN A 845 56.37 -6.48 2.51
C ASN A 845 55.86 -7.60 1.60
N SER A 846 56.53 -8.76 1.62
CA SER A 846 56.22 -9.91 0.73
C SER A 846 54.75 -10.34 0.80
N THR A 847 54.16 -10.38 2.00
CA THR A 847 52.75 -10.75 2.19
C THR A 847 51.78 -9.71 1.59
N GLY A 848 52.08 -8.42 1.72
CA GLY A 848 51.26 -7.38 1.11
C GLY A 848 51.44 -7.32 -0.41
N GLN A 849 52.60 -7.68 -0.94
CA GLN A 849 52.79 -7.87 -2.39
C GLN A 849 51.95 -9.03 -2.93
N GLU A 850 51.91 -10.17 -2.21
CA GLU A 850 51.07 -11.31 -2.56
C GLU A 850 49.58 -10.94 -2.55
N LEU A 851 49.13 -10.18 -1.55
CA LEU A 851 47.74 -9.72 -1.46
C LEU A 851 47.37 -8.76 -2.59
N ILE A 852 48.24 -7.79 -2.92
CA ILE A 852 48.01 -6.87 -4.04
C ILE A 852 47.98 -7.65 -5.37
N ASN A 853 48.86 -8.63 -5.55
CA ASN A 853 48.85 -9.49 -6.73
C ASN A 853 47.58 -10.34 -6.82
N LEU A 854 47.09 -10.87 -5.70
CA LEU A 854 45.83 -11.62 -5.65
C LEU A 854 44.64 -10.75 -6.06
N ILE A 855 44.55 -9.52 -5.54
CA ILE A 855 43.50 -8.57 -5.88
C ILE A 855 43.60 -8.15 -7.36
N ARG A 856 44.82 -7.96 -7.88
CA ARG A 856 45.05 -7.67 -9.30
C ARG A 856 44.56 -8.81 -10.19
N ASN A 857 44.92 -10.05 -9.85
CA ASN A 857 44.52 -11.23 -10.64
C ASN A 857 43.01 -11.40 -10.63
N TYR A 858 42.36 -11.24 -9.47
CA TYR A 858 40.90 -11.28 -9.35
C TYR A 858 40.24 -10.20 -10.22
N SER A 859 40.73 -8.96 -10.16
CA SER A 859 40.19 -7.84 -10.93
C SER A 859 40.33 -8.04 -12.45
N LYS A 860 41.43 -8.65 -12.89
CA LYS A 860 41.67 -8.98 -14.31
C LYS A 860 40.81 -10.12 -14.80
N THR A 861 40.69 -11.20 -14.02
CA THR A 861 39.79 -12.32 -14.37
C THR A 861 38.37 -11.82 -14.57
N TRP A 862 37.88 -10.92 -13.71
CA TRP A 862 36.54 -10.35 -13.85
C TRP A 862 36.38 -9.49 -15.11
N GLU A 863 37.42 -8.78 -15.54
CA GLU A 863 37.41 -8.02 -16.80
C GLU A 863 37.27 -8.94 -18.02
N ILE A 864 38.04 -10.04 -18.05
CA ILE A 864 38.00 -11.00 -19.15
C ILE A 864 36.63 -11.70 -19.18
N LEU A 865 36.03 -12.00 -18.02
CA LEU A 865 34.69 -12.58 -17.94
C LEU A 865 33.60 -11.62 -18.40
N VAL A 866 33.68 -10.33 -18.06
CA VAL A 866 32.77 -9.31 -18.62
C VAL A 866 32.94 -9.20 -20.13
N LYS A 867 34.18 -9.27 -20.65
CA LYS A 867 34.41 -9.31 -22.11
C LYS A 867 33.87 -10.59 -22.75
N TYR A 868 33.84 -11.71 -22.04
CA TYR A 868 33.19 -12.94 -22.50
C TYR A 868 31.66 -12.76 -22.57
N ASP A 869 31.05 -12.23 -21.52
CA ASP A 869 29.59 -12.01 -21.47
C ASP A 869 29.12 -10.98 -22.52
N GLU A 870 29.99 -10.02 -22.86
CA GLU A 870 29.75 -9.02 -23.92
C GLU A 870 30.22 -9.46 -25.31
N ASP A 871 30.75 -10.68 -25.46
CA ASP A 871 31.25 -11.27 -26.72
C ASP A 871 32.38 -10.46 -27.40
N LYS A 872 33.30 -9.91 -26.59
CA LYS A 872 34.42 -9.02 -26.99
C LYS A 872 35.81 -9.63 -26.75
N LEU A 873 35.93 -10.96 -26.64
CA LEU A 873 37.22 -11.62 -26.44
C LEU A 873 38.07 -11.61 -27.72
N ASN A 874 39.34 -11.23 -27.60
CA ASN A 874 40.30 -11.31 -28.70
C ASN A 874 41.09 -12.63 -28.64
N PRO A 875 41.38 -13.29 -29.77
CA PRO A 875 42.24 -14.47 -29.77
C PRO A 875 43.71 -14.09 -29.51
N PRO A 876 44.47 -14.86 -28.71
CA PRO A 876 45.86 -14.54 -28.38
C PRO A 876 46.81 -14.69 -29.58
N THR A 877 47.82 -13.82 -29.66
CA THR A 877 48.57 -13.54 -30.90
C THR A 877 49.65 -14.57 -31.27
N LYS A 878 49.97 -15.56 -30.42
CA LYS A 878 50.94 -16.64 -30.73
C LYS A 878 50.57 -17.94 -30.02
N LEU A 879 50.23 -18.97 -30.80
CA LEU A 879 49.99 -20.34 -30.33
C LEU A 879 51.05 -21.25 -30.94
N GLN A 880 52.16 -21.48 -30.23
CA GLN A 880 53.16 -22.47 -30.63
C GLN A 880 53.77 -23.14 -29.39
N ALA A 881 53.11 -24.20 -28.92
CA ALA A 881 53.76 -25.25 -28.15
C ALA A 881 53.19 -26.60 -28.59
N GLU A 882 53.94 -27.31 -29.44
CA GLU A 882 53.69 -28.74 -29.63
C GLU A 882 54.13 -29.48 -28.38
N THR A 883 53.23 -30.23 -27.75
CA THR A 883 53.65 -31.22 -26.74
C THR A 883 52.90 -32.53 -26.91
N ASN A 884 53.70 -33.59 -27.01
CA ASN A 884 53.31 -34.99 -26.95
C ASN A 884 52.37 -35.26 -25.76
N GLY A 885 51.37 -36.13 -25.97
CA GLY A 885 50.34 -36.48 -24.99
C GLY A 885 50.93 -36.88 -23.64
N LEU A 886 50.64 -36.09 -22.60
CA LEU A 886 51.42 -36.08 -21.36
C LEU A 886 50.77 -36.78 -20.16
N LEU A 887 49.46 -37.06 -20.14
CA LEU A 887 48.83 -37.74 -18.99
C LEU A 887 48.23 -39.08 -19.38
N SER A 888 48.95 -40.16 -19.05
CA SER A 888 48.38 -41.50 -19.15
C SER A 888 47.27 -41.70 -18.11
N TYR A 889 46.39 -42.66 -18.39
CA TYR A 889 45.33 -43.08 -17.48
C TYR A 889 45.87 -43.47 -16.09
N GLN A 890 47.02 -44.16 -16.05
CA GLN A 890 47.64 -44.61 -14.80
C GLN A 890 48.21 -43.44 -13.98
N GLU A 891 48.90 -42.51 -14.63
CA GLU A 891 49.45 -41.33 -13.94
C GLU A 891 48.34 -40.43 -13.38
N SER A 892 47.23 -40.33 -14.12
CA SER A 892 46.06 -39.57 -13.70
C SER A 892 45.39 -40.18 -12.47
N LEU A 893 45.25 -41.52 -12.43
CA LEU A 893 44.73 -42.26 -11.28
C LEU A 893 45.62 -42.11 -10.04
N GLU A 894 46.94 -42.14 -10.22
CA GLU A 894 47.90 -42.06 -9.12
C GLU A 894 47.93 -40.66 -8.50
N ALA A 895 47.81 -39.61 -9.32
CA ALA A 895 47.68 -38.23 -8.84
C ALA A 895 46.40 -38.02 -8.00
N ILE A 896 45.26 -38.59 -8.44
CA ILE A 896 43.99 -38.53 -7.70
C ILE A 896 44.11 -39.26 -6.36
N LYS A 897 44.73 -40.46 -6.34
CA LYS A 897 44.95 -41.23 -5.12
C LYS A 897 45.83 -40.49 -4.12
N LYS A 898 46.91 -39.85 -4.59
CA LYS A 898 47.81 -39.08 -3.73
C LYS A 898 47.11 -37.88 -3.10
N LEU A 899 46.31 -37.14 -3.87
CA LEU A 899 45.51 -36.02 -3.34
C LEU A 899 44.50 -36.48 -2.28
N LYS A 900 43.82 -37.60 -2.51
CA LYS A 900 42.90 -38.20 -1.51
C LYS A 900 43.62 -38.57 -0.22
N GLN A 901 44.86 -39.07 -0.30
CA GLN A 901 45.68 -39.39 0.88
C GLN A 901 46.16 -38.13 1.62
N GLU A 902 46.54 -37.07 0.90
CA GLU A 902 46.97 -35.81 1.52
C GLU A 902 45.81 -35.12 2.25
N LEU A 903 44.61 -35.13 1.67
CA LEU A 903 43.40 -34.61 2.28
C LEU A 903 42.90 -35.47 3.46
N GLY A 904 43.12 -36.79 3.41
CA GLY A 904 42.73 -37.73 4.47
C GLY A 904 43.53 -37.65 5.78
N LYS A 905 44.54 -36.79 5.88
CA LYS A 905 45.27 -36.53 7.14
C LYS A 905 44.48 -35.65 8.13
N GLN A 906 43.42 -34.99 7.68
CA GLN A 906 42.43 -34.36 8.55
C GLN A 906 41.27 -35.34 8.73
N LYS A 907 41.11 -35.86 9.96
CA LYS A 907 40.09 -36.86 10.28
C LYS A 907 38.71 -36.21 10.36
N ASP A 908 37.97 -36.20 9.25
CA ASP A 908 36.51 -36.05 9.27
C ASP A 908 35.84 -36.86 8.15
N ALA A 909 34.71 -37.48 8.49
CA ALA A 909 33.93 -38.37 7.62
C ALA A 909 33.29 -37.66 6.40
N GLU A 910 33.36 -36.33 6.34
CA GLU A 910 32.84 -35.53 5.22
C GLU A 910 33.68 -35.66 3.94
N ILE A 911 34.96 -36.04 4.04
CA ILE A 911 35.89 -36.05 2.89
C ILE A 911 35.58 -37.21 1.92
N SER A 912 35.05 -38.33 2.43
CA SER A 912 34.69 -39.48 1.58
C SER A 912 33.45 -39.18 0.70
N ASN A 913 32.56 -38.31 1.18
CA ASN A 913 31.44 -37.79 0.39
C ASN A 913 31.87 -36.74 -0.65
N LEU A 914 33.05 -36.12 -0.49
CA LEU A 914 33.50 -35.04 -1.37
C LEU A 914 33.87 -35.50 -2.80
N PHE A 915 34.30 -36.75 -2.96
CA PHE A 915 34.76 -37.31 -4.25
C PHE A 915 33.85 -38.38 -4.85
N GLY A 916 32.79 -38.80 -4.16
CA GLY A 916 31.84 -39.81 -4.63
C GLY A 916 32.45 -41.20 -4.90
N ALA A 917 31.61 -42.17 -5.27
CA ALA A 917 32.06 -43.50 -5.67
C ALA A 917 32.50 -43.52 -7.15
N GLU A 918 33.75 -43.90 -7.42
CA GLU A 918 34.33 -43.97 -8.76
C GLU A 918 33.64 -45.04 -9.62
N ARG A 919 33.30 -44.72 -10.87
CA ARG A 919 32.86 -45.70 -11.89
C ARG A 919 34.00 -45.91 -12.89
N ASP A 920 34.64 -47.08 -12.82
CA ASP A 920 35.97 -47.34 -13.43
C ASP A 920 36.11 -47.15 -14.95
N ASN A 921 35.02 -47.07 -15.74
CA ASN A 921 35.11 -47.03 -17.21
C ASN A 921 34.87 -45.65 -17.86
N SER A 922 34.24 -44.69 -17.16
CA SER A 922 34.00 -43.36 -17.72
C SER A 922 35.28 -42.54 -17.83
N PHE A 923 36.21 -42.76 -16.90
CA PHE A 923 37.41 -41.96 -16.74
C PHE A 923 38.41 -42.12 -17.91
N LYS A 924 38.56 -43.34 -18.43
CA LYS A 924 39.44 -43.63 -19.57
C LYS A 924 38.92 -43.02 -20.89
N GLY A 925 37.60 -42.92 -21.04
CA GLY A 925 36.97 -42.31 -22.22
C GLY A 925 37.20 -40.80 -22.31
N ILE A 926 37.20 -40.11 -21.17
CA ILE A 926 37.41 -38.65 -21.11
C ILE A 926 38.84 -38.28 -21.55
N LEU A 927 39.85 -39.01 -21.07
CA LEU A 927 41.24 -38.81 -21.52
C LEU A 927 41.41 -39.19 -23.00
N GLY A 928 40.73 -40.24 -23.47
CA GLY A 928 40.76 -40.63 -24.88
C GLY A 928 40.15 -39.60 -25.85
N ASN A 929 39.24 -38.73 -25.37
CA ASN A 929 38.60 -37.73 -26.22
C ASN A 929 39.56 -36.62 -26.67
N ILE A 930 40.59 -36.29 -25.89
CA ILE A 930 41.55 -35.24 -26.24
C ILE A 930 42.76 -35.74 -27.05
N ASP A 931 42.86 -37.05 -27.24
CA ASP A 931 43.86 -37.71 -28.08
C ASP A 931 43.26 -38.26 -29.39
N GLN A 932 42.04 -37.83 -29.74
CA GLN A 932 41.41 -38.17 -31.00
C GLN A 932 42.23 -37.63 -32.18
N THR A 933 42.29 -38.42 -33.25
CA THR A 933 42.91 -38.04 -34.50
C THR A 933 41.87 -38.05 -35.62
N PHE A 934 42.02 -37.15 -36.59
CA PHE A 934 41.26 -37.15 -37.82
C PHE A 934 42.24 -37.09 -38.99
N ASP A 935 42.13 -38.05 -39.89
CA ASP A 935 43.06 -38.24 -41.02
C ASP A 935 44.55 -38.37 -40.59
N GLY A 936 44.79 -39.08 -39.48
CA GLY A 936 46.13 -39.32 -38.94
C GLY A 936 46.78 -38.12 -38.25
N LYS A 937 46.10 -36.97 -38.19
CA LYS A 937 46.54 -35.77 -37.46
C LYS A 937 45.73 -35.59 -36.18
N SER A 938 46.35 -35.07 -35.13
CA SER A 938 45.66 -34.80 -33.87
C SER A 938 44.53 -33.80 -34.09
N LEU A 939 43.36 -34.07 -33.53
CA LEU A 939 42.21 -33.17 -33.62
C LEU A 939 42.44 -31.88 -32.80
N TYR A 940 43.25 -31.99 -31.76
CA TYR A 940 43.68 -30.90 -30.89
C TYR A 940 45.21 -30.89 -30.87
N ASN A 941 45.81 -29.80 -31.36
CA ASN A 941 47.22 -29.79 -31.73
C ASN A 941 48.10 -29.15 -30.65
N SER A 942 47.53 -28.32 -29.78
CA SER A 942 48.26 -27.72 -28.66
C SER A 942 47.82 -28.30 -27.30
N ALA A 943 48.68 -28.19 -26.30
CA ALA A 943 48.34 -28.61 -24.95
C ALA A 943 47.20 -27.78 -24.34
N GLU A 944 47.12 -26.51 -24.71
CA GLU A 944 46.07 -25.61 -24.24
C GLU A 944 44.71 -25.97 -24.85
N GLU A 945 44.65 -26.33 -26.14
CA GLU A 945 43.42 -26.80 -26.79
C GLU A 945 42.91 -28.10 -26.17
N LYS A 946 43.84 -29.03 -25.87
CA LYS A 946 43.53 -30.29 -25.19
C LYS A 946 43.04 -30.04 -23.76
N ALA A 947 43.67 -29.13 -23.03
CA ALA A 947 43.23 -28.76 -21.67
C ALA A 947 41.83 -28.13 -21.68
N ALA A 948 41.58 -27.16 -22.58
CA ALA A 948 40.27 -26.53 -22.72
C ALA A 948 39.17 -27.56 -23.07
N HIS A 949 39.49 -28.54 -23.92
CA HIS A 949 38.56 -29.64 -24.23
C HIS A 949 38.33 -30.59 -23.07
N LEU A 950 39.35 -30.94 -22.29
CA LEU A 950 39.17 -31.72 -21.06
C LEU A 950 38.20 -31.02 -20.12
N LEU A 951 38.42 -29.74 -19.84
CA LEU A 951 37.58 -28.98 -18.92
C LEU A 951 36.14 -28.86 -19.41
N TYR A 952 35.95 -28.61 -20.71
CA TYR A 952 34.64 -28.57 -21.35
C TYR A 952 33.90 -29.90 -21.27
N PHE A 953 34.53 -31.02 -21.66
CA PHE A 953 33.89 -32.34 -21.64
C PHE A 953 33.60 -32.87 -20.24
N ILE A 954 34.41 -32.50 -19.25
CA ILE A 954 34.21 -32.87 -17.84
C ILE A 954 32.97 -32.18 -17.26
N ILE A 955 32.69 -30.97 -17.71
CA ILE A 955 31.67 -30.12 -17.11
C ILE A 955 30.33 -30.20 -17.87
N LYS A 956 30.40 -30.41 -19.19
CA LYS A 956 29.25 -30.55 -20.08
C LYS A 956 28.44 -31.82 -19.77
N ASP A 957 27.12 -31.65 -19.65
CA ASP A 957 26.10 -32.71 -19.55
C ASP A 957 26.14 -33.65 -18.32
N HIS A 958 27.00 -33.42 -17.31
CA HIS A 958 26.98 -34.18 -16.05
C HIS A 958 26.32 -33.39 -14.89
N PRO A 959 25.49 -34.00 -14.03
CA PRO A 959 24.96 -33.35 -12.83
C PRO A 959 26.08 -33.16 -11.78
N PHE A 960 26.05 -32.06 -11.01
CA PHE A 960 27.04 -31.73 -9.96
C PHE A 960 27.03 -32.66 -8.73
N SER A 961 26.24 -33.73 -8.78
CA SER A 961 25.98 -34.66 -7.68
C SER A 961 27.00 -35.81 -7.56
N ASP A 962 27.88 -36.00 -8.55
CA ASP A 962 28.96 -36.99 -8.48
C ASP A 962 30.35 -36.33 -8.53
N GLY A 963 31.34 -36.90 -7.84
CA GLY A 963 32.66 -36.27 -7.66
C GLY A 963 33.54 -36.22 -8.93
N ASN A 964 33.00 -36.58 -10.10
CA ASN A 964 33.74 -36.63 -11.37
C ASN A 964 34.13 -35.24 -11.88
N LYS A 965 33.30 -34.20 -11.66
CA LYS A 965 33.64 -32.83 -12.06
C LYS A 965 34.84 -32.26 -11.31
N ARG A 966 34.92 -32.53 -10.01
CA ARG A 966 36.05 -32.10 -9.16
C ARG A 966 37.35 -32.81 -9.55
N ILE A 967 37.25 -34.10 -9.85
CA ILE A 967 38.37 -34.90 -10.40
C ILE A 967 38.80 -34.36 -11.78
N GLY A 968 37.86 -33.98 -12.63
CA GLY A 968 38.20 -33.44 -13.95
C GLY A 968 38.78 -32.02 -13.93
N CYS A 969 38.32 -31.12 -13.05
CA CYS A 969 38.98 -29.82 -12.81
C CYS A 969 40.42 -30.00 -12.28
N LEU A 970 40.64 -30.99 -11.41
CA LEU A 970 41.97 -31.35 -10.95
C LEU A 970 42.86 -31.85 -12.10
N LEU A 971 42.32 -32.64 -13.02
CA LEU A 971 43.08 -33.17 -14.16
C LEU A 971 43.36 -32.13 -15.23
N PHE A 972 42.44 -31.18 -15.42
CA PHE A 972 42.70 -29.97 -16.22
C PHE A 972 43.92 -29.22 -15.68
N LEU A 973 43.95 -28.97 -14.36
CA LEU A 973 45.09 -28.33 -13.69
C LEU A 973 46.38 -29.16 -13.78
N LEU A 974 46.30 -30.48 -13.55
CA LEU A 974 47.44 -31.39 -13.66
C LEU A 974 48.00 -31.44 -15.08
N TYR A 975 47.12 -31.41 -16.09
CA TYR A 975 47.49 -31.41 -17.50
C TYR A 975 48.23 -30.14 -17.88
N LEU A 976 47.72 -28.97 -17.49
CA LEU A 976 48.40 -27.70 -17.69
C LEU A 976 49.77 -27.66 -16.98
N THR A 977 49.85 -28.16 -15.75
CA THR A 977 51.11 -28.24 -14.99
C THR A 977 52.15 -29.12 -15.69
N LYS A 978 51.73 -30.29 -16.19
CA LYS A 978 52.64 -31.28 -16.80
C LYS A 978 53.04 -30.93 -18.23
N ALA A 979 52.17 -30.21 -18.96
CA ALA A 979 52.49 -29.58 -20.24
C ALA A 979 53.48 -28.41 -20.13
N THR A 980 54.03 -28.15 -18.94
CA THR A 980 54.95 -27.03 -18.63
C THR A 980 54.38 -25.66 -18.97
N ILE A 981 53.05 -25.56 -19.08
CA ILE A 981 52.32 -24.31 -19.21
C ILE A 981 52.27 -23.72 -17.79
N GLY A 982 53.03 -22.67 -17.56
CA GLY A 982 53.28 -22.14 -16.22
C GLY A 982 52.02 -21.61 -15.55
N LEU A 983 51.41 -22.39 -14.65
CA LEU A 983 50.27 -21.98 -13.80
C LEU A 983 50.63 -20.92 -12.72
N LYS A 984 51.79 -20.25 -12.84
CA LYS A 984 52.35 -19.43 -11.76
C LYS A 984 51.46 -18.25 -11.33
N ASN A 985 50.48 -17.86 -12.16
CA ASN A 985 49.68 -16.66 -11.94
C ASN A 985 48.17 -16.89 -11.75
N ILE A 986 47.66 -18.12 -11.90
CA ILE A 986 46.21 -18.37 -11.80
C ILE A 986 45.87 -18.87 -10.40
N GLY A 987 45.28 -17.98 -9.58
CA GLY A 987 44.86 -18.31 -8.22
C GLY A 987 43.69 -19.28 -8.16
N VAL A 988 43.55 -20.00 -7.03
CA VAL A 988 42.48 -20.98 -6.79
C VAL A 988 41.08 -20.39 -7.02
N SER A 989 40.85 -19.14 -6.62
CA SER A 989 39.58 -18.45 -6.84
C SER A 989 39.28 -18.19 -8.32
N ALA A 990 40.29 -17.80 -9.11
CA ALA A 990 40.13 -17.57 -10.55
C ALA A 990 39.81 -18.88 -11.29
N MET A 991 40.47 -19.98 -10.90
CA MET A 991 40.17 -21.32 -11.41
C MET A 991 38.75 -21.76 -11.07
N THR A 992 38.28 -21.44 -9.86
CA THR A 992 36.93 -21.78 -9.40
C THR A 992 35.88 -21.01 -10.19
N SER A 993 36.05 -19.70 -10.36
CA SER A 993 35.16 -18.86 -11.17
C SER A 993 35.11 -19.32 -12.64
N LEU A 994 36.25 -19.67 -13.22
CA LEU A 994 36.32 -20.17 -14.59
C LEU A 994 35.57 -21.50 -14.76
N ALA A 995 35.76 -22.44 -13.82
CA ALA A 995 35.07 -23.73 -13.84
C ALA A 995 33.55 -23.57 -13.70
N LEU A 996 33.09 -22.60 -12.89
CA LEU A 996 31.67 -22.29 -12.75
C LEU A 996 31.10 -21.69 -14.03
N LEU A 997 31.77 -20.70 -14.63
CA LEU A 997 31.30 -20.10 -15.89
C LEU A 997 31.21 -21.13 -17.02
N ILE A 998 32.22 -22.01 -17.14
CA ILE A 998 32.21 -23.08 -18.15
C ILE A 998 31.08 -24.08 -17.91
N ALA A 999 30.62 -24.22 -16.67
CA ALA A 999 29.49 -25.06 -16.33
C ALA A 999 28.13 -24.47 -16.67
N GLU A 1000 28.06 -23.15 -16.78
CA GLU A 1000 26.83 -22.40 -17.01
C GLU A 1000 26.63 -22.02 -18.49
N SER A 1001 27.70 -22.03 -19.28
CA SER A 1001 27.71 -21.59 -20.67
C SER A 1001 27.09 -22.60 -21.65
N ASP A 1002 26.56 -22.06 -22.77
CA ASP A 1002 25.97 -22.89 -23.82
C ASP A 1002 27.06 -23.64 -24.60
N PRO A 1003 26.93 -24.97 -24.79
CA PRO A 1003 27.80 -25.76 -25.65
C PRO A 1003 28.10 -25.17 -27.04
N ILE A 1004 27.19 -24.38 -27.61
CA ILE A 1004 27.34 -23.70 -28.91
C ILE A 1004 28.42 -22.60 -28.85
N GLN A 1005 28.64 -21.99 -27.68
CA GLN A 1005 29.65 -20.94 -27.46
C GLN A 1005 31.05 -21.51 -27.13
N LYS A 1006 31.30 -22.77 -27.49
CA LYS A 1006 32.55 -23.50 -27.23
C LYS A 1006 33.80 -22.74 -27.68
N GLU A 1007 33.80 -22.13 -28.86
CA GLU A 1007 34.96 -21.39 -29.38
C GLU A 1007 35.27 -20.16 -28.54
N LEU A 1008 34.24 -19.41 -28.14
CA LEU A 1008 34.39 -18.24 -27.25
C LEU A 1008 34.96 -18.64 -25.89
N MET A 1009 34.55 -19.80 -25.39
CA MET A 1009 35.01 -20.33 -24.12
C MET A 1009 36.43 -20.88 -24.16
N ILE A 1010 36.82 -21.49 -25.28
CA ILE A 1010 38.22 -21.81 -25.54
C ILE A 1010 39.04 -20.52 -25.53
N ASN A 1011 38.60 -19.48 -26.23
CA ASN A 1011 39.31 -18.18 -26.25
C ASN A 1011 39.44 -17.55 -24.85
N LEU A 1012 38.43 -17.68 -23.99
CA LEU A 1012 38.48 -17.23 -22.60
C LEU A 1012 39.61 -17.92 -21.82
N ILE A 1013 39.66 -19.26 -21.88
CA ILE A 1013 40.67 -20.07 -21.20
C ILE A 1013 42.07 -19.75 -21.75
N MET A 1014 42.18 -19.59 -23.08
CA MET A 1014 43.45 -19.28 -23.75
C MET A 1014 44.01 -17.90 -23.36
N ASN A 1015 43.16 -16.88 -23.22
CA ASN A 1015 43.59 -15.56 -22.77
C ASN A 1015 44.00 -15.56 -21.30
N LEU A 1016 43.36 -16.39 -20.46
CA LEU A 1016 43.73 -16.53 -19.06
C LEU A 1016 45.10 -17.22 -18.87
N ILE A 1017 45.49 -18.09 -19.80
CA ILE A 1017 46.71 -18.91 -19.73
C ILE A 1017 47.93 -18.22 -20.37
N ASN A 1018 47.73 -17.43 -21.43
CA ASN A 1018 48.83 -16.80 -22.19
C ASN A 1018 49.33 -15.47 -21.61
N ASP A 1019 48.65 -14.94 -20.58
CA ASP A 1019 49.04 -13.74 -19.81
C ASP A 1019 49.80 -14.11 -18.52
#